data_AF-A0A661PC71-F1
#
_entry.id   AF-A0A661PC71-F1
#
_cell.length_a   1.000
_cell.length_b   1.000
_cell.length_c   1.000
_cell.angle_alpha   90.00
_cell.angle_beta   90.00
_cell.angle_gamma   90.00
#
_symmetry.space_group_name_H-M   'P 1'
#
loop_
_entity.id
_entity.type
_entity.pdbx_description
1 polymer ?
#
loop_
_entity_poly.entity_id
_entity_poly.type
_entity_poly.pdbx_seq_one_letter_code
_entity_poly.pdbx_strand_id
1 'polypeptide(L)'
;MQELIGLHKSTRTLQQKREAAEALLAKLPEEHGAARQSLLLGLVRRQIYDEPRWVTLTTRFRGHTAEIEVSADALRLHGIRFDLTAEGAQQVADMLGTILPTPFILELIWEQADIQLEPCTLPADAKMATTTRMIRHSRCVDEKIAGRQGLVANVGKHWVLSNRLGEPAGKRRNVAANFGWFRHGRRPIQTVGTVHDTAHTDYSQVVRLIKPMIQVNGHPMHIRHVGSSHELWGLVSDEGPLRFYRASPHHSQPIAHAAPKAAPPPKRPNPPAVSASLGLTGFPLNPKQLPEHTVGLRQNRLLAEIAAGLRMPRASLPKEALWSNAAGFCGVHDVFFDLLNGVPVSAAKLTENRETLKQGLACGRKWLAGIEAGASRYEIDYAVEGPPSLFTLFPTEVTRPLEAVSLAALSPTPGGVFAAVCRDDLGGAQATCRDGDQARLLFELKGGLLGTYAQGAPSLLSRFAASQAPTAEVLELSQVFAELATADDVMVERGRHCTATLTRSLVGLAPLPDGHATLAESLGKHATLCASARTGDLGYSSWTYVYRARDKNGVAVIERALAQRAAQLKVEPAYPEHLSDTERGYTKVLHMTRRRSLAEAAVVAQGNALRVTLQVTPTAPERRAMLPFQAQQETRAEAAARVIRALSDGETPSKTDLQIAAGKG
;
A
#
# COMPACT_ATOMS: atom_id res chain seq x y z
N MET A 1 38.96 -3.10 16.05
CA MET A 1 38.61 -1.91 15.22
C MET A 1 39.85 -1.13 14.78
N GLN A 2 40.72 -0.65 15.68
CA GLN A 2 41.93 0.09 15.28
C GLN A 2 42.87 -0.70 14.36
N GLU A 3 43.04 -2.00 14.60
CA GLU A 3 43.81 -2.87 13.70
C GLU A 3 43.23 -2.92 12.27
N LEU A 4 41.90 -2.96 12.12
CA LEU A 4 41.25 -2.94 10.80
C LEU A 4 41.35 -1.56 10.13
N ILE A 5 41.28 -0.47 10.89
CA ILE A 5 41.55 0.90 10.40
C ILE A 5 42.99 0.99 9.87
N GLY A 6 43.96 0.51 10.65
CA GLY A 6 45.36 0.48 10.25
C GLY A 6 45.60 -0.39 9.01
N LEU A 7 44.94 -1.55 8.94
CA LEU A 7 45.00 -2.43 7.78
C LEU A 7 44.45 -1.76 6.52
N HIS A 8 43.31 -1.07 6.63
CA HIS A 8 42.70 -0.35 5.52
C HIS A 8 43.65 0.72 4.94
N LYS A 9 44.32 1.48 5.82
CA LYS A 9 45.31 2.51 5.48
C LYS A 9 46.67 1.97 5.03
N SER A 10 46.93 0.67 5.19
CA SER A 10 48.22 0.09 4.84
C SER A 10 48.44 -0.02 3.31
N THR A 11 49.70 -0.09 2.90
CA THR A 11 50.13 -0.30 1.50
C THR A 11 50.13 -1.77 1.08
N ARG A 12 49.60 -2.67 1.91
CA ARG A 12 49.50 -4.12 1.61
C ARG A 12 48.67 -4.37 0.35
N THR A 13 49.02 -5.42 -0.38
CA THR A 13 48.24 -5.89 -1.53
C THR A 13 46.85 -6.34 -1.10
N LEU A 14 45.89 -6.44 -2.03
CA LEU A 14 44.52 -6.91 -1.75
C LEU A 14 44.52 -8.29 -1.08
N GLN A 15 45.36 -9.21 -1.55
CA GLN A 15 45.49 -10.55 -0.99
C GLN A 15 46.01 -10.51 0.46
N GLN A 16 47.07 -9.74 0.72
CA GLN A 16 47.61 -9.56 2.07
C GLN A 16 46.63 -8.85 3.01
N LYS A 17 45.85 -7.88 2.50
CA LYS A 17 44.78 -7.24 3.28
C LYS A 17 43.70 -8.24 3.62
N ARG A 18 43.32 -9.12 2.70
CA ARG A 18 42.33 -10.16 2.93
C ARG A 18 42.76 -11.14 4.01
N GLU A 19 43.96 -11.71 3.90
CA GLU A 19 44.50 -12.66 4.88
C GLU A 19 44.57 -12.03 6.28
N ALA A 20 45.03 -10.79 6.37
CA ALA A 20 45.07 -10.06 7.63
C ALA A 20 43.67 -9.72 8.16
N ALA A 21 42.74 -9.31 7.30
CA ALA A 21 41.37 -9.00 7.70
C ALA A 21 40.66 -10.25 8.21
N GLU A 22 40.87 -11.41 7.58
CA GLU A 22 40.32 -12.67 8.03
C GLU A 22 40.80 -13.01 9.45
N ALA A 23 42.11 -12.90 9.71
CA ALA A 23 42.68 -13.12 11.04
C ALA A 23 42.15 -12.11 12.08
N LEU A 24 41.88 -10.86 11.68
CA LEU A 24 41.32 -9.83 12.56
C LEU A 24 39.83 -10.04 12.83
N LEU A 25 39.06 -10.40 11.80
CA LEU A 25 37.63 -10.66 11.92
C LEU A 25 37.36 -11.94 12.72
N ALA A 26 38.25 -12.93 12.66
CA ALA A 26 38.18 -14.13 13.51
C ALA A 26 38.29 -13.82 15.02
N LYS A 27 38.76 -12.61 15.40
CA LYS A 27 38.78 -12.14 16.80
C LYS A 27 37.47 -11.49 17.24
N LEU A 28 36.49 -11.29 16.35
CA LEU A 28 35.17 -10.78 16.72
C LEU A 28 34.47 -11.78 17.65
N PRO A 29 33.50 -11.34 18.47
CA PRO A 29 32.66 -12.26 19.24
C PRO A 29 32.15 -13.40 18.36
N GLU A 30 32.34 -14.65 18.80
CA GLU A 30 31.97 -15.82 17.98
C GLU A 30 30.47 -15.81 17.73
N GLU A 31 29.65 -15.64 18.79
CA GLU A 31 28.21 -15.44 18.65
C GLU A 31 27.86 -14.05 18.13
N HIS A 32 26.79 -13.98 17.32
CA HIS A 32 26.24 -12.69 16.92
C HIS A 32 25.69 -11.92 18.12
N GLY A 33 25.86 -10.60 18.13
CA GLY A 33 25.29 -9.73 19.14
C GLY A 33 25.61 -8.26 18.89
N ALA A 34 25.09 -7.39 19.76
CA ALA A 34 25.20 -5.93 19.64
C ALA A 34 26.66 -5.44 19.48
N ALA A 35 27.62 -6.10 20.14
CA ALA A 35 29.04 -5.75 20.04
C ALA A 35 29.61 -6.01 18.63
N ARG A 36 29.33 -7.19 18.04
CA ARG A 36 29.79 -7.52 16.68
C ARG A 36 29.13 -6.58 15.66
N GLN A 37 27.81 -6.41 15.77
CA GLN A 37 27.05 -5.53 14.89
C GLN A 37 27.56 -4.08 14.94
N SER A 38 27.72 -3.52 16.15
CA SER A 38 28.20 -2.14 16.32
C SER A 38 29.59 -1.93 15.76
N LEU A 39 30.47 -2.94 15.87
CA LEU A 39 31.80 -2.88 15.28
C LEU A 39 31.75 -2.88 13.75
N LEU A 40 30.99 -3.80 13.13
CA LEU A 40 30.83 -3.87 11.68
C LEU A 40 30.23 -2.57 11.11
N LEU A 41 29.16 -2.07 11.73
CA LEU A 41 28.55 -0.78 11.36
C LEU A 41 29.50 0.40 11.61
N GLY A 42 30.31 0.35 12.65
CA GLY A 42 31.35 1.33 12.94
C GLY A 42 32.44 1.40 11.87
N LEU A 43 32.80 0.25 11.27
CA LEU A 43 33.71 0.20 10.13
C LEU A 43 33.08 0.82 8.89
N VAL A 44 31.83 0.45 8.56
CA VAL A 44 31.11 1.02 7.41
C VAL A 44 30.95 2.54 7.55
N ARG A 45 30.56 3.03 8.73
CA ARG A 45 30.44 4.47 9.02
C ARG A 45 31.75 5.24 8.80
N ARG A 46 32.90 4.57 9.01
CA ARG A 46 34.24 5.11 8.77
C ARG A 46 34.74 4.88 7.34
N GLN A 47 33.86 4.45 6.44
CA GLN A 47 34.16 4.09 5.05
C GLN A 47 35.20 2.97 4.92
N ILE A 48 35.28 2.09 5.91
CA ILE A 48 36.14 0.90 5.86
C ILE A 48 35.29 -0.25 5.36
N TYR A 49 35.25 -0.37 4.05
CA TYR A 49 34.67 -1.47 3.29
C TYR A 49 35.29 -1.45 1.89
N ASP A 50 35.11 -2.53 1.14
CA ASP A 50 35.54 -2.56 -0.25
C ASP A 50 34.50 -1.84 -1.10
N GLU A 51 34.92 -0.78 -1.81
CA GLU A 51 34.04 0.01 -2.64
C GLU A 51 33.26 -0.88 -3.63
N PRO A 52 31.91 -0.81 -3.63
CA PRO A 52 31.11 -1.62 -4.54
C PRO A 52 31.39 -1.26 -6.00
N ARG A 53 31.69 -2.27 -6.81
CA ARG A 53 31.61 -2.13 -8.26
C ARG A 53 30.15 -2.14 -8.68
N TRP A 54 29.70 -1.13 -9.43
CA TRP A 54 28.33 -1.01 -9.91
C TRP A 54 28.16 -1.67 -11.27
N VAL A 55 27.06 -2.41 -11.46
CA VAL A 55 26.67 -3.06 -12.72
C VAL A 55 25.24 -2.65 -13.03
N THR A 56 24.95 -2.39 -14.29
CA THR A 56 23.62 -2.00 -14.75
C THR A 56 22.81 -3.23 -15.14
N LEU A 57 21.64 -3.39 -14.52
CA LEU A 57 20.60 -4.33 -14.93
C LEU A 57 19.61 -3.61 -15.85
N THR A 58 19.04 -4.34 -16.81
CA THR A 58 17.95 -3.83 -17.63
C THR A 58 16.64 -4.55 -17.33
N THR A 59 15.53 -3.84 -17.35
CA THR A 59 14.20 -4.42 -17.12
C THR A 59 13.15 -3.68 -17.94
N ARG A 60 12.06 -4.37 -18.24
CA ARG A 60 10.96 -3.84 -19.06
C ARG A 60 9.62 -4.16 -18.42
N PHE A 61 8.75 -3.17 -18.37
CA PHE A 61 7.39 -3.33 -17.86
C PHE A 61 6.46 -2.33 -18.54
N ARG A 62 5.37 -2.83 -19.12
CA ARG A 62 4.33 -2.01 -19.77
C ARG A 62 4.86 -0.98 -20.76
N GLY A 63 5.82 -1.37 -21.60
CA GLY A 63 6.43 -0.48 -22.59
C GLY A 63 7.48 0.49 -22.04
N HIS A 64 7.68 0.54 -20.72
CA HIS A 64 8.78 1.24 -20.10
C HIS A 64 10.01 0.35 -19.98
N THR A 65 11.18 0.98 -20.00
CA THR A 65 12.49 0.37 -19.79
C THR A 65 13.14 1.03 -18.58
N ALA A 66 13.84 0.25 -17.75
CA ALA A 66 14.67 0.80 -16.70
C ALA A 66 16.08 0.20 -16.69
N GLU A 67 17.04 1.04 -16.34
CA GLU A 67 18.44 0.69 -16.09
C GLU A 67 18.73 0.90 -14.61
N ILE A 68 19.01 -0.19 -13.90
CA ILE A 68 19.15 -0.21 -12.44
C ILE A 68 20.60 -0.55 -12.09
N GLU A 69 21.29 0.37 -11.43
CA GLU A 69 22.66 0.12 -10.96
C GLU A 69 22.67 -0.64 -9.63
N VAL A 70 23.25 -1.84 -9.64
CA VAL A 70 23.37 -2.74 -8.48
C VAL A 70 24.82 -3.06 -8.16
N SER A 71 25.14 -3.38 -6.92
CA SER A 71 26.49 -3.83 -6.57
C SER A 71 26.76 -5.21 -7.18
N ALA A 72 27.90 -5.35 -7.88
CA ALA A 72 28.31 -6.58 -8.57
C ALA A 72 28.44 -7.79 -7.65
N ASP A 73 28.82 -7.53 -6.40
CA ASP A 73 28.94 -8.49 -5.31
C ASP A 73 28.20 -7.96 -4.07
N ALA A 74 28.07 -8.79 -3.03
CA ALA A 74 27.71 -8.31 -1.70
C ALA A 74 28.81 -7.41 -1.15
N LEU A 75 28.45 -6.54 -0.20
CA LEU A 75 29.39 -5.66 0.49
C LEU A 75 30.44 -6.48 1.25
N ARG A 76 31.70 -6.02 1.23
CA ARG A 76 32.84 -6.73 1.80
C ARG A 76 33.68 -5.82 2.69
N LEU A 77 34.38 -6.43 3.64
CA LEU A 77 35.47 -5.83 4.41
C LEU A 77 36.76 -6.54 4.01
N HIS A 78 37.57 -5.92 3.14
CA HIS A 78 38.84 -6.49 2.68
C HIS A 78 38.68 -7.91 2.11
N GLY A 79 37.71 -8.10 1.23
CA GLY A 79 37.39 -9.35 0.56
C GLY A 79 36.41 -10.24 1.33
N ILE A 80 36.15 -9.96 2.61
CA ILE A 80 35.26 -10.79 3.43
C ILE A 80 33.83 -10.25 3.39
N ARG A 81 32.89 -11.04 2.85
CA ARG A 81 31.45 -10.80 2.94
C ARG A 81 31.02 -11.05 4.38
N PHE A 82 30.27 -10.12 4.95
CA PHE A 82 29.85 -10.17 6.34
C PHE A 82 28.33 -10.21 6.47
N ASP A 83 27.84 -10.91 7.49
CA ASP A 83 26.42 -10.98 7.80
C ASP A 83 25.99 -9.81 8.69
N LEU A 84 24.76 -9.35 8.47
CA LEU A 84 24.10 -8.35 9.30
C LEU A 84 22.67 -8.76 9.59
N THR A 85 22.11 -8.20 10.66
CA THR A 85 20.65 -8.25 10.85
C THR A 85 19.94 -7.39 9.81
N ALA A 86 18.62 -7.55 9.68
CA ALA A 86 17.84 -6.71 8.76
C ALA A 86 17.98 -5.21 9.10
N GLU A 87 17.99 -4.88 10.39
CA GLU A 87 18.24 -3.51 10.84
C GLU A 87 19.66 -3.04 10.49
N GLY A 88 20.67 -3.90 10.70
CA GLY A 88 22.05 -3.58 10.33
C GLY A 88 22.22 -3.34 8.84
N ALA A 89 21.61 -4.18 7.99
CA ALA A 89 21.62 -4.01 6.54
C ALA A 89 20.93 -2.71 6.12
N GLN A 90 19.80 -2.36 6.74
CA GLN A 90 19.12 -1.09 6.49
C GLN A 90 19.99 0.11 6.88
N GLN A 91 20.65 0.05 8.04
CA GLN A 91 21.56 1.11 8.50
C GLN A 91 22.75 1.28 7.56
N VAL A 92 23.30 0.20 7.02
CA VAL A 92 24.34 0.27 5.97
C VAL A 92 23.79 0.96 4.72
N ALA A 93 22.61 0.57 4.24
CA ALA A 93 22.01 1.19 3.06
C ALA A 93 21.80 2.70 3.26
N ASP A 94 21.28 3.10 4.42
CA ASP A 94 21.09 4.52 4.78
C ASP A 94 22.42 5.28 4.85
N MET A 95 23.45 4.73 5.50
CA MET A 95 24.78 5.37 5.62
C MET A 95 25.44 5.62 4.27
N LEU A 96 25.18 4.74 3.30
CA LEU A 96 25.76 4.80 1.97
C LEU A 96 24.86 5.52 0.96
N GLY A 97 23.68 6.00 1.37
CA GLY A 97 22.73 6.65 0.46
C GLY A 97 22.21 5.71 -0.62
N THR A 98 22.05 4.42 -0.30
CA THR A 98 21.62 3.34 -1.20
C THR A 98 20.32 2.72 -0.73
N ILE A 99 19.79 1.76 -1.50
CA ILE A 99 18.59 1.00 -1.13
C ILE A 99 18.87 -0.51 -1.13
N LEU A 100 18.16 -1.22 -0.26
CA LEU A 100 18.13 -2.68 -0.26
C LEU A 100 17.30 -3.21 -1.43
N PRO A 101 17.56 -4.43 -1.92
CA PRO A 101 16.86 -4.99 -3.07
C PRO A 101 15.44 -5.44 -2.76
N THR A 102 14.59 -5.47 -3.78
CA THR A 102 13.36 -6.26 -3.79
C THR A 102 13.65 -7.70 -4.21
N PRO A 103 12.74 -8.65 -3.97
CA PRO A 103 12.83 -10.00 -4.54
C PRO A 103 13.05 -9.97 -6.06
N PHE A 104 12.24 -9.17 -6.76
CA PHE A 104 12.34 -8.95 -8.20
C PHE A 104 13.73 -8.51 -8.67
N ILE A 105 14.38 -7.55 -7.98
CA ILE A 105 15.73 -7.12 -8.37
C ILE A 105 16.76 -8.24 -8.16
N LEU A 106 16.59 -9.08 -7.14
CA LEU A 106 17.47 -10.25 -6.94
C LEU A 106 17.26 -11.32 -8.02
N GLU A 107 16.04 -11.47 -8.52
CA GLU A 107 15.76 -12.30 -9.70
C GLU A 107 16.42 -11.72 -10.95
N LEU A 108 16.33 -10.41 -11.17
CA LEU A 108 17.05 -9.75 -12.28
C LEU A 108 18.57 -9.93 -12.17
N ILE A 109 19.14 -9.84 -10.97
CA ILE A 109 20.56 -10.14 -10.73
C ILE A 109 20.87 -11.57 -11.13
N TRP A 110 20.06 -12.53 -10.73
CA TRP A 110 20.24 -13.93 -11.11
C TRP A 110 20.19 -14.09 -12.64
N GLU A 111 19.18 -13.51 -13.30
CA GLU A 111 18.97 -13.64 -14.74
C GLU A 111 20.06 -12.99 -15.59
N GLN A 112 20.67 -11.90 -15.11
CA GLN A 112 21.67 -11.12 -15.84
C GLN A 112 23.09 -11.29 -15.29
N ALA A 113 23.31 -12.19 -14.33
CA ALA A 113 24.64 -12.43 -13.77
C ALA A 113 25.57 -13.13 -14.75
N ASP A 114 26.79 -12.59 -14.87
CA ASP A 114 27.90 -13.25 -15.56
C ASP A 114 28.32 -14.54 -14.84
N ILE A 115 28.15 -14.57 -13.50
CA ILE A 115 28.58 -15.65 -12.63
C ILE A 115 27.40 -16.08 -11.74
N GLN A 116 26.78 -17.20 -12.10
CA GLN A 116 25.76 -17.87 -11.29
C GLN A 116 26.40 -18.98 -10.46
N LEU A 117 26.47 -18.81 -9.14
CA LEU A 117 27.07 -19.79 -8.24
C LEU A 117 26.04 -20.79 -7.72
N GLU A 118 26.46 -22.04 -7.51
CA GLU A 118 25.71 -22.91 -6.60
C GLU A 118 25.81 -22.35 -5.16
N PRO A 119 24.72 -22.30 -4.38
CA PRO A 119 24.75 -21.77 -3.01
C PRO A 119 25.81 -22.43 -2.11
N CYS A 120 26.43 -21.62 -1.24
CA CYS A 120 27.35 -22.10 -0.20
C CYS A 120 26.58 -22.41 1.09
N THR A 121 25.92 -23.56 1.14
CA THR A 121 25.12 -23.97 2.30
C THR A 121 25.98 -24.65 3.37
N LEU A 122 25.79 -24.26 4.63
CA LEU A 122 26.29 -24.92 5.83
C LEU A 122 25.12 -25.56 6.61
N PRO A 123 25.36 -26.65 7.38
CA PRO A 123 24.30 -27.33 8.14
C PRO A 123 23.58 -26.41 9.14
N ALA A 124 22.26 -26.46 9.17
CA ALA A 124 21.46 -25.64 10.09
C ALA A 124 21.59 -26.14 11.55
N ASP A 125 22.12 -25.30 12.44
CA ASP A 125 22.27 -25.57 13.88
C ASP A 125 22.33 -24.26 14.70
N ALA A 126 22.64 -24.33 15.99
CA ALA A 126 22.75 -23.13 16.85
C ALA A 126 23.89 -22.18 16.45
N LYS A 127 24.86 -22.63 15.64
CA LYS A 127 26.04 -21.84 15.24
C LYS A 127 25.79 -21.04 13.97
N MET A 128 24.56 -20.96 13.49
CA MET A 128 24.20 -20.32 12.21
C MET A 128 24.63 -18.85 12.13
N ALA A 129 24.67 -18.15 13.26
CA ALA A 129 25.04 -16.74 13.31
C ALA A 129 26.51 -16.51 13.71
N THR A 130 27.37 -17.53 13.73
CA THR A 130 28.72 -17.33 14.25
C THR A 130 29.70 -16.68 13.27
N THR A 131 30.64 -15.91 13.81
CA THR A 131 31.71 -15.24 13.07
C THR A 131 32.53 -16.24 12.25
N THR A 132 32.84 -17.41 12.83
CA THR A 132 33.53 -18.48 12.10
C THR A 132 32.76 -18.94 10.87
N ARG A 133 31.42 -19.09 10.95
CA ARG A 133 30.60 -19.48 9.81
C ARG A 133 30.47 -18.38 8.76
N MET A 134 30.38 -17.12 9.17
CA MET A 134 30.41 -15.95 8.26
C MET A 134 31.69 -15.97 7.41
N ILE A 135 32.86 -16.10 8.03
CA ILE A 135 34.15 -16.16 7.33
C ILE A 135 34.21 -17.37 6.39
N ARG A 136 33.81 -18.55 6.87
CA ARG A 136 33.76 -19.78 6.07
C ARG A 136 32.87 -19.64 4.84
N HIS A 137 31.70 -19.01 5.00
CA HIS A 137 30.79 -18.75 3.89
C HIS A 137 31.42 -17.82 2.86
N SER A 138 32.03 -16.71 3.27
CA SER A 138 32.74 -15.81 2.35
C SER A 138 33.82 -16.55 1.57
N ARG A 139 34.62 -17.40 2.24
CA ARG A 139 35.67 -18.20 1.58
C ARG A 139 35.09 -19.15 0.54
N CYS A 140 34.03 -19.89 0.86
CA CYS A 140 33.35 -20.76 -0.11
C CYS A 140 32.87 -19.99 -1.34
N VAL A 141 32.30 -18.79 -1.16
CA VAL A 141 31.86 -17.95 -2.28
C VAL A 141 33.05 -17.54 -3.15
N ASP A 142 34.17 -17.15 -2.56
CA ASP A 142 35.36 -16.75 -3.32
C ASP A 142 36.02 -17.91 -4.07
N GLU A 143 36.10 -19.09 -3.45
CA GLU A 143 36.54 -20.32 -4.10
C GLU A 143 35.67 -20.65 -5.32
N LYS A 144 34.35 -20.49 -5.20
CA LYS A 144 33.44 -20.70 -6.33
C LYS A 144 33.54 -19.60 -7.38
N ILE A 145 33.78 -18.34 -7.02
CA ILE A 145 34.04 -17.27 -8.01
C ILE A 145 35.32 -17.57 -8.80
N ALA A 146 36.34 -18.13 -8.14
CA ALA A 146 37.60 -18.55 -8.76
C ALA A 146 38.26 -17.44 -9.60
N GLY A 147 38.23 -16.20 -9.10
CA GLY A 147 38.82 -15.03 -9.76
C GLY A 147 38.05 -14.47 -10.96
N ARG A 148 36.93 -15.08 -11.36
CA ARG A 148 36.05 -14.57 -12.42
C ARG A 148 35.52 -13.18 -12.07
N GLN A 149 35.39 -12.34 -13.09
CA GLN A 149 34.91 -10.96 -12.96
C GLN A 149 33.50 -10.86 -13.55
N GLY A 150 32.65 -10.02 -12.96
CA GLY A 150 31.28 -9.86 -13.41
C GLY A 150 30.28 -9.68 -12.27
N LEU A 151 29.02 -9.53 -12.62
CA LEU A 151 27.90 -9.59 -11.68
C LEU A 151 27.79 -11.02 -11.15
N VAL A 152 27.88 -11.17 -9.83
CA VAL A 152 27.84 -12.47 -9.16
C VAL A 152 26.50 -12.65 -8.44
N ALA A 153 25.75 -13.67 -8.86
CA ALA A 153 24.54 -14.10 -8.19
C ALA A 153 24.82 -15.25 -7.21
N ASN A 154 23.88 -15.49 -6.28
CA ASN A 154 23.97 -16.55 -5.25
C ASN A 154 25.12 -16.41 -4.24
N VAL A 155 25.64 -15.20 -4.01
CA VAL A 155 26.65 -14.93 -2.98
C VAL A 155 26.11 -15.00 -1.54
N GLY A 156 24.80 -15.20 -1.36
CA GLY A 156 24.11 -15.29 -0.07
C GLY A 156 22.60 -15.09 -0.22
N LYS A 157 21.88 -15.14 0.90
CA LYS A 157 20.52 -14.58 1.05
C LYS A 157 20.63 -13.10 1.35
N HIS A 158 19.56 -12.37 1.12
CA HIS A 158 19.51 -10.94 1.32
C HIS A 158 18.25 -10.54 2.08
N TRP A 159 18.37 -9.51 2.92
CA TRP A 159 17.23 -8.78 3.44
C TRP A 159 16.64 -7.93 2.32
N VAL A 160 15.33 -8.07 2.11
CA VAL A 160 14.64 -7.46 0.97
C VAL A 160 13.53 -6.50 1.38
N LEU A 161 13.27 -5.56 0.50
CA LEU A 161 12.08 -4.72 0.52
C LEU A 161 10.91 -5.52 -0.06
N SER A 162 9.88 -5.77 0.75
CA SER A 162 8.73 -6.57 0.36
C SER A 162 7.44 -6.07 1.00
N ASN A 163 6.36 -6.10 0.22
CA ASN A 163 4.98 -5.90 0.61
C ASN A 163 4.50 -6.91 1.65
N ARG A 164 5.17 -8.07 1.79
CA ARG A 164 4.86 -9.09 2.81
C ARG A 164 5.18 -8.64 4.23
N LEU A 165 6.01 -7.61 4.40
CA LEU A 165 6.27 -7.00 5.71
C LEU A 165 4.98 -6.44 6.36
N GLY A 166 3.94 -6.19 5.58
CA GLY A 166 2.62 -5.73 6.03
C GLY A 166 1.55 -6.81 6.11
N GLU A 167 1.86 -8.06 5.78
CA GLU A 167 0.90 -9.16 5.93
C GLU A 167 0.69 -9.49 7.42
N PRO A 168 -0.50 -9.94 7.86
CA PRO A 168 -0.73 -10.34 9.23
C PRO A 168 0.03 -11.63 9.55
N ALA A 169 1.33 -11.54 9.78
CA ALA A 169 2.16 -12.59 10.32
C ALA A 169 1.82 -12.76 11.81
N GLY A 170 0.68 -13.42 12.09
CA GLY A 170 0.14 -13.75 13.41
C GLY A 170 0.83 -13.08 14.60
N LYS A 171 0.32 -11.94 15.06
CA LYS A 171 0.76 -11.22 16.28
C LYS A 171 2.22 -10.69 16.30
N ARG A 172 3.04 -10.84 15.26
CA ARG A 172 4.45 -10.40 15.27
C ARG A 172 4.59 -8.97 14.73
N ARG A 173 5.02 -8.05 15.60
CA ARG A 173 5.29 -6.64 15.26
C ARG A 173 6.72 -6.39 14.76
N ASN A 174 7.64 -7.35 14.93
CA ASN A 174 9.04 -7.22 14.54
C ASN A 174 9.38 -8.29 13.49
N VAL A 175 9.15 -8.01 12.21
CA VAL A 175 9.38 -8.96 11.10
C VAL A 175 10.31 -8.37 10.07
N ALA A 176 11.13 -9.23 9.46
CA ALA A 176 11.99 -8.91 8.33
C ALA A 176 11.81 -9.94 7.22
N ALA A 177 11.95 -9.50 5.98
CA ALA A 177 11.79 -10.34 4.80
C ALA A 177 13.17 -10.73 4.26
N ASN A 178 13.46 -12.03 4.17
CA ASN A 178 14.64 -12.53 3.47
C ASN A 178 14.27 -13.26 2.18
N PHE A 179 15.15 -13.15 1.19
CA PHE A 179 15.00 -13.77 -0.11
C PHE A 179 16.38 -14.07 -0.71
N GLY A 180 16.46 -15.09 -1.55
CA GLY A 180 17.66 -15.36 -2.33
C GLY A 180 18.03 -16.84 -2.39
N TRP A 181 19.24 -17.09 -2.90
CA TRP A 181 19.68 -18.39 -3.39
C TRP A 181 18.75 -19.00 -4.44
N PHE A 182 19.25 -19.24 -5.63
CA PHE A 182 18.54 -19.89 -6.71
C PHE A 182 19.15 -21.26 -6.97
N ARG A 183 18.34 -22.27 -7.29
CA ARG A 183 18.85 -23.49 -7.94
C ARG A 183 18.95 -23.24 -9.45
N HIS A 184 19.55 -24.15 -10.20
CA HIS A 184 19.41 -24.15 -11.65
C HIS A 184 17.91 -24.11 -12.05
N GLY A 185 17.53 -23.11 -12.84
CA GLY A 185 16.12 -22.74 -13.11
C GLY A 185 15.62 -21.63 -12.17
N ARG A 186 14.74 -20.74 -12.63
CA ARG A 186 14.35 -19.47 -11.94
C ARG A 186 13.65 -19.62 -10.56
N ARG A 187 13.78 -20.75 -9.86
CA ARG A 187 13.12 -20.99 -8.56
C ARG A 187 14.06 -20.66 -7.39
N PRO A 188 13.75 -19.66 -6.55
CA PRO A 188 14.52 -19.39 -5.35
C PRO A 188 14.36 -20.53 -4.32
N ILE A 189 15.45 -20.87 -3.65
CA ILE A 189 15.51 -21.76 -2.49
C ILE A 189 14.89 -21.04 -1.29
N GLN A 190 15.29 -19.78 -1.04
CA GLN A 190 14.64 -18.92 -0.06
C GLN A 190 13.63 -18.03 -0.77
N THR A 191 12.39 -18.50 -0.87
CA THR A 191 11.24 -17.64 -1.17
C THR A 191 11.08 -16.56 -0.11
N VAL A 192 10.34 -15.49 -0.41
CA VAL A 192 10.15 -14.36 0.52
C VAL A 192 9.59 -14.86 1.85
N GLY A 193 10.41 -14.84 2.89
CA GLY A 193 10.08 -15.34 4.22
C GLY A 193 10.07 -14.23 5.25
N THR A 194 8.97 -14.11 6.01
CA THR A 194 8.77 -13.14 7.10
C THR A 194 8.79 -13.78 8.49
N VAL A 195 9.35 -14.99 8.59
CA VAL A 195 9.41 -15.76 9.84
C VAL A 195 10.39 -15.15 10.84
N HIS A 196 11.42 -14.47 10.32
CA HIS A 196 12.50 -13.86 11.10
C HIS A 196 12.13 -12.46 11.56
N ASP A 197 12.65 -12.09 12.73
CA ASP A 197 12.60 -10.71 13.20
C ASP A 197 13.74 -9.86 12.63
N THR A 198 13.74 -8.57 12.94
CA THR A 198 14.74 -7.62 12.41
C THR A 198 16.13 -7.77 13.03
N ALA A 199 16.24 -8.53 14.12
CA ALA A 199 17.47 -8.81 14.86
C ALA A 199 18.07 -10.18 14.50
N HIS A 200 17.36 -10.99 13.71
CA HIS A 200 17.86 -12.26 13.22
C HIS A 200 19.00 -12.04 12.22
N THR A 201 19.97 -12.94 12.23
CA THR A 201 20.94 -13.10 11.15
C THR A 201 21.47 -14.54 11.13
N ASP A 202 22.03 -14.92 9.98
CA ASP A 202 22.82 -16.13 9.81
C ASP A 202 24.00 -15.83 8.87
N TYR A 203 24.95 -16.76 8.78
CA TYR A 203 26.19 -16.64 8.01
C TYR A 203 26.01 -16.22 6.53
N SER A 204 24.80 -16.39 5.99
CA SER A 204 24.48 -16.15 4.59
C SER A 204 23.67 -14.88 4.34
N GLN A 205 23.27 -14.14 5.38
CA GLN A 205 22.51 -12.88 5.27
C GLN A 205 23.43 -11.70 4.94
N VAL A 206 23.86 -11.63 3.68
CA VAL A 206 24.83 -10.64 3.19
C VAL A 206 24.15 -9.43 2.56
N VAL A 207 24.85 -8.30 2.47
CA VAL A 207 24.26 -7.03 2.02
C VAL A 207 24.50 -6.78 0.54
N ARG A 208 23.42 -6.60 -0.23
CA ARG A 208 23.43 -6.14 -1.62
C ARG A 208 22.88 -4.72 -1.67
N LEU A 209 23.48 -3.84 -2.48
CA LEU A 209 23.09 -2.44 -2.57
C LEU A 209 22.65 -2.07 -3.98
N ILE A 210 21.72 -1.13 -4.06
CA ILE A 210 21.22 -0.55 -5.31
C ILE A 210 21.32 0.97 -5.20
N LYS A 211 21.71 1.65 -6.28
CA LYS A 211 21.67 3.11 -6.30
C LYS A 211 20.22 3.60 -6.35
N PRO A 212 19.88 4.64 -5.58
CA PRO A 212 18.50 5.09 -5.48
C PRO A 212 18.00 5.81 -6.74
N MET A 213 18.91 6.37 -7.55
CA MET A 213 18.59 6.98 -8.83
C MET A 213 18.83 5.96 -9.95
N ILE A 214 17.79 5.68 -10.73
CA ILE A 214 17.82 4.75 -11.87
C ILE A 214 17.38 5.47 -13.14
N GLN A 215 17.74 4.98 -14.32
CA GLN A 215 17.22 5.54 -15.57
C GLN A 215 15.91 4.84 -15.92
N VAL A 216 14.86 5.58 -16.23
CA VAL A 216 13.59 5.05 -16.77
C VAL A 216 13.33 5.75 -18.09
N ASN A 217 13.31 4.99 -19.18
CA ASN A 217 13.21 5.52 -20.55
C ASN A 217 14.24 6.64 -20.83
N GLY A 218 15.47 6.48 -20.34
CA GLY A 218 16.55 7.48 -20.49
C GLY A 218 16.48 8.69 -19.56
N HIS A 219 15.52 8.74 -18.63
CA HIS A 219 15.39 9.81 -17.65
C HIS A 219 15.70 9.35 -16.22
N PRO A 220 16.47 10.12 -15.43
CA PRO A 220 16.81 9.76 -14.07
C PRO A 220 15.57 9.88 -13.17
N MET A 221 15.25 8.80 -12.45
CA MET A 221 14.13 8.73 -11.51
C MET A 221 14.54 8.03 -10.23
N HIS A 222 14.04 8.51 -9.10
CA HIS A 222 14.25 7.83 -7.83
C HIS A 222 13.47 6.52 -7.79
N ILE A 223 14.12 5.40 -7.46
CA ILE A 223 13.57 4.05 -7.48
C ILE A 223 12.33 3.89 -6.60
N ARG A 224 12.18 4.71 -5.55
CA ARG A 224 10.96 4.78 -4.73
C ARG A 224 9.75 5.35 -5.48
N HIS A 225 9.95 6.31 -6.38
CA HIS A 225 8.85 6.81 -7.23
C HIS A 225 8.43 5.75 -8.25
N VAL A 226 9.40 5.04 -8.80
CA VAL A 226 9.18 3.91 -9.71
C VAL A 226 8.40 2.80 -9.00
N GLY A 227 8.88 2.37 -7.82
CA GLY A 227 8.26 1.32 -7.03
C GLY A 227 6.85 1.65 -6.53
N SER A 228 6.55 2.91 -6.22
CA SER A 228 5.22 3.31 -5.72
C SER A 228 4.22 3.62 -6.84
N SER A 229 4.69 3.74 -8.09
CA SER A 229 3.85 4.07 -9.23
C SER A 229 3.05 2.86 -9.70
N HIS A 230 1.73 3.01 -9.83
CA HIS A 230 0.84 1.99 -10.41
C HIS A 230 1.19 1.61 -11.87
N GLU A 231 1.95 2.46 -12.57
CA GLU A 231 2.39 2.25 -13.95
C GLU A 231 3.80 1.64 -14.03
N LEU A 232 4.70 2.03 -13.12
CA LEU A 232 6.14 1.73 -13.21
C LEU A 232 6.63 0.69 -12.20
N TRP A 233 5.83 0.29 -11.21
CA TRP A 233 6.27 -0.62 -10.12
C TRP A 233 6.88 -1.91 -10.64
N GLY A 234 6.36 -2.44 -11.75
CA GLY A 234 6.84 -3.68 -12.36
C GLY A 234 8.23 -3.61 -12.96
N LEU A 235 8.84 -2.42 -13.01
CA LEU A 235 10.26 -2.26 -13.32
C LEU A 235 11.15 -2.64 -12.13
N VAL A 236 10.62 -2.69 -10.90
CA VAL A 236 11.44 -2.86 -9.68
C VAL A 236 10.82 -3.81 -8.65
N SER A 237 9.62 -4.33 -8.89
CA SER A 237 8.85 -5.18 -7.98
C SER A 237 7.95 -6.12 -8.77
N ASP A 238 7.69 -7.30 -8.24
CA ASP A 238 6.70 -8.28 -8.71
C ASP A 238 5.48 -8.37 -7.76
N GLU A 239 5.48 -7.61 -6.66
CA GLU A 239 4.47 -7.64 -5.60
C GLU A 239 3.43 -6.51 -5.72
N GLY A 240 3.35 -5.87 -6.89
CA GLY A 240 2.62 -4.61 -7.08
C GLY A 240 3.43 -3.38 -6.65
N PRO A 241 2.78 -2.21 -6.55
CA PRO A 241 3.40 -1.02 -5.99
C PRO A 241 3.99 -1.30 -4.60
N LEU A 242 5.26 -0.97 -4.42
CA LEU A 242 5.98 -1.19 -3.16
C LEU A 242 5.43 -0.24 -2.08
N ARG A 243 5.06 -0.85 -0.95
CA ARG A 243 4.54 -0.18 0.26
C ARG A 243 5.64 0.00 1.30
N PHE A 244 6.66 -0.86 1.30
CA PHE A 244 7.75 -0.86 2.27
C PHE A 244 9.09 -0.58 1.57
N TYR A 245 9.76 0.48 2.01
CA TYR A 245 11.08 0.87 1.52
C TYR A 245 12.18 0.72 2.57
N ARG A 246 11.87 -0.02 3.64
CA ARG A 246 12.80 -0.38 4.70
C ARG A 246 12.63 -1.85 5.07
N ALA A 247 13.74 -2.54 5.32
CA ALA A 247 13.71 -3.94 5.80
C ALA A 247 13.34 -4.08 7.29
N SER A 248 13.17 -2.95 8.00
CA SER A 248 12.63 -2.87 9.36
C SER A 248 11.49 -1.85 9.41
N PRO A 249 10.24 -2.26 9.72
CA PRO A 249 9.09 -1.37 9.86
C PRO A 249 9.12 -0.44 11.10
N HIS A 250 10.03 -0.69 12.06
CA HIS A 250 10.12 0.09 13.31
C HIS A 250 11.53 0.66 13.53
N HIS A 251 11.59 1.97 13.86
CA HIS A 251 12.72 2.51 14.63
C HIS A 251 12.56 2.06 16.09
N SER A 252 13.02 0.85 16.40
CA SER A 252 13.30 0.45 17.78
C SER A 252 14.81 0.52 17.97
N GLN A 253 15.26 1.33 18.92
CA GLN A 253 16.62 1.19 19.43
C GLN A 253 16.88 -0.29 19.80
N PRO A 254 18.13 -0.77 19.66
CA PRO A 254 18.45 -2.16 19.96
C PRO A 254 18.10 -2.49 21.40
N ILE A 255 17.09 -3.34 21.59
CA ILE A 255 16.77 -3.91 22.90
C ILE A 255 17.84 -4.96 23.20
N ALA A 256 18.74 -4.64 24.12
CA ALA A 256 19.65 -5.61 24.68
C ALA A 256 18.85 -6.66 25.48
N HIS A 257 18.95 -7.92 25.10
CA HIS A 257 18.42 -9.03 25.90
C HIS A 257 19.44 -9.45 26.97
N ALA A 258 19.08 -9.21 28.23
CA ALA A 258 19.40 -10.08 29.37
C ALA A 258 18.28 -9.91 30.42
N ALA A 259 17.73 -11.00 30.94
CA ALA A 259 16.73 -11.02 32.04
C ALA A 259 17.43 -11.37 33.38
N PRO A 260 16.83 -11.27 34.61
CA PRO A 260 15.52 -10.72 35.05
C PRO A 260 15.49 -9.92 36.40
N LYS A 261 14.27 -9.43 36.78
CA LYS A 261 13.61 -9.18 38.12
C LYS A 261 13.47 -7.75 38.77
N ALA A 262 12.23 -7.22 38.62
CA ALA A 262 11.24 -6.61 39.55
C ALA A 262 11.44 -5.31 40.39
N ALA A 263 10.48 -4.37 40.26
CA ALA A 263 9.60 -3.85 41.34
C ALA A 263 8.34 -3.13 40.74
N PRO A 264 7.13 -3.20 41.35
CA PRO A 264 5.91 -2.59 40.80
C PRO A 264 5.75 -1.12 41.22
N PRO A 265 5.23 -0.22 40.36
CA PRO A 265 4.92 1.16 40.74
C PRO A 265 3.48 1.31 41.31
N PRO A 266 3.21 2.36 42.12
CA PRO A 266 2.03 2.47 42.97
C PRO A 266 0.71 2.80 42.22
N LYS A 267 -0.41 2.38 42.82
CA LYS A 267 -1.79 2.54 42.31
C LYS A 267 -2.24 4.02 42.30
N ARG A 268 -2.96 4.41 41.24
CA ARG A 268 -3.72 5.68 41.15
C ARG A 268 -5.21 5.48 41.43
N PRO A 269 -5.96 6.50 41.91
CA PRO A 269 -7.37 6.36 42.26
C PRO A 269 -8.30 6.40 41.05
N ASN A 270 -9.44 5.72 41.13
CA ASN A 270 -10.46 5.64 40.08
C ASN A 270 -11.38 6.87 40.06
N PRO A 271 -11.72 7.45 38.90
CA PRO A 271 -12.83 8.38 38.77
C PRO A 271 -14.19 7.66 38.60
N PRO A 272 -15.32 8.34 38.90
CA PRO A 272 -16.62 7.69 39.13
C PRO A 272 -17.30 7.25 37.83
N ALA A 273 -18.04 6.15 37.91
CA ALA A 273 -18.79 5.56 36.81
C ALA A 273 -20.17 6.23 36.64
N VAL A 274 -20.52 6.56 35.40
CA VAL A 274 -21.91 6.84 34.99
C VAL A 274 -22.31 5.76 34.00
N SER A 275 -23.45 5.11 34.25
CA SER A 275 -24.00 4.04 33.40
C SER A 275 -25.26 4.50 32.68
N ALA A 276 -25.42 4.05 31.43
CA ALA A 276 -26.66 4.09 30.68
C ALA A 276 -26.77 2.79 29.86
N SER A 277 -27.98 2.22 29.80
CA SER A 277 -28.28 0.95 29.12
C SER A 277 -29.20 1.17 27.91
N LEU A 278 -29.07 0.32 26.89
CA LEU A 278 -29.92 0.32 25.70
C LEU A 278 -30.47 -1.08 25.43
N GLY A 279 -31.79 -1.19 25.31
CA GLY A 279 -32.50 -2.43 25.00
C GLY A 279 -32.46 -2.78 23.51
N LEU A 280 -32.42 -4.08 23.22
CA LEU A 280 -32.27 -4.68 21.90
C LEU A 280 -33.43 -5.67 21.69
N THR A 281 -34.27 -5.46 20.67
CA THR A 281 -35.23 -6.47 20.18
C THR A 281 -35.03 -6.69 18.69
N GLY A 282 -34.89 -7.94 18.25
CA GLY A 282 -35.15 -8.35 16.86
C GLY A 282 -34.02 -8.95 16.01
N PHE A 283 -32.83 -9.29 16.52
CA PHE A 283 -31.80 -9.96 15.70
C PHE A 283 -31.85 -11.50 15.87
N PRO A 284 -31.99 -12.31 14.80
CA PRO A 284 -32.15 -13.77 14.89
C PRO A 284 -30.82 -14.55 14.95
N LEU A 285 -29.68 -13.92 15.25
CA LEU A 285 -28.38 -14.60 15.36
C LEU A 285 -27.71 -14.29 16.70
N ASN A 286 -27.18 -15.32 17.35
CA ASN A 286 -26.49 -15.23 18.62
C ASN A 286 -25.21 -14.37 18.47
N PRO A 287 -25.05 -13.27 19.23
CA PRO A 287 -23.89 -12.37 19.16
C PRO A 287 -22.54 -13.07 19.34
N LYS A 288 -22.50 -14.22 20.02
CA LYS A 288 -21.28 -15.04 20.18
C LYS A 288 -20.83 -15.75 18.90
N GLN A 289 -21.60 -15.65 17.81
CA GLN A 289 -21.31 -16.28 16.52
C GLN A 289 -20.83 -15.29 15.45
N LEU A 290 -20.62 -14.01 15.80
CA LEU A 290 -20.10 -12.98 14.91
C LEU A 290 -18.57 -12.85 15.06
N PRO A 291 -17.80 -12.69 13.97
CA PRO A 291 -16.37 -12.37 14.04
C PRO A 291 -16.14 -10.96 14.61
N GLU A 292 -15.03 -10.79 15.34
CA GLU A 292 -14.66 -9.59 16.13
C GLU A 292 -14.38 -8.31 15.30
N HIS A 293 -14.50 -8.33 13.97
CA HIS A 293 -14.23 -7.17 13.12
C HIS A 293 -15.25 -7.07 11.99
N THR A 294 -16.07 -6.01 12.00
CA THR A 294 -16.94 -5.67 10.86
C THR A 294 -16.79 -4.19 10.53
N VAL A 295 -16.50 -3.89 9.26
CA VAL A 295 -16.47 -2.53 8.71
C VAL A 295 -17.83 -2.25 8.07
N GLY A 296 -18.50 -1.19 8.49
CA GLY A 296 -19.79 -0.78 7.93
C GLY A 296 -19.67 -0.33 6.47
N LEU A 297 -20.41 -0.98 5.58
CA LEU A 297 -20.54 -0.64 4.17
C LEU A 297 -21.96 -0.13 3.90
N ARG A 298 -22.10 1.08 3.34
CA ARG A 298 -23.35 1.48 2.67
C ARG A 298 -23.54 0.58 1.45
N GLN A 299 -24.70 -0.06 1.34
CA GLN A 299 -25.09 -0.95 0.24
C GLN A 299 -24.79 -0.34 -1.15
N ASN A 300 -25.10 0.94 -1.36
CA ASN A 300 -24.87 1.63 -2.63
C ASN A 300 -23.39 1.78 -2.99
N ARG A 301 -22.53 2.01 -2.00
CA ARG A 301 -21.10 2.20 -2.21
C ARG A 301 -20.39 0.89 -2.50
N LEU A 302 -20.68 -0.16 -1.72
CA LEU A 302 -20.14 -1.50 -1.94
C LEU A 302 -20.49 -2.01 -3.34
N LEU A 303 -21.77 -1.91 -3.70
CA LEU A 303 -22.26 -2.34 -5.00
C LEU A 303 -21.64 -1.52 -6.14
N ALA A 304 -21.48 -0.21 -5.97
CA ALA A 304 -20.83 0.64 -6.96
C ALA A 304 -19.33 0.33 -7.11
N GLU A 305 -18.62 0.02 -6.02
CA GLU A 305 -17.20 -0.34 -6.04
C GLU A 305 -16.96 -1.72 -6.68
N ILE A 306 -17.78 -2.72 -6.36
CA ILE A 306 -17.73 -4.05 -6.99
C ILE A 306 -18.11 -3.96 -8.47
N ALA A 307 -19.21 -3.27 -8.81
CA ALA A 307 -19.64 -3.04 -10.19
C ALA A 307 -18.53 -2.34 -11.00
N ALA A 308 -17.88 -1.37 -10.37
CA ALA A 308 -16.81 -0.60 -10.97
C ALA A 308 -15.58 -1.45 -11.29
N GLY A 309 -15.10 -2.23 -10.32
CA GLY A 309 -13.95 -3.11 -10.47
C GLY A 309 -14.17 -4.18 -11.53
N LEU A 310 -15.40 -4.71 -11.63
CA LEU A 310 -15.77 -5.75 -12.59
C LEU A 310 -16.20 -5.22 -13.96
N ARG A 311 -16.32 -3.90 -14.10
CA ARG A 311 -16.81 -3.19 -15.31
C ARG A 311 -18.20 -3.68 -15.75
N MET A 312 -19.05 -3.98 -14.77
CA MET A 312 -20.41 -4.49 -14.97
C MET A 312 -21.45 -3.48 -14.48
N PRO A 313 -22.65 -3.43 -15.09
CA PRO A 313 -23.77 -2.72 -14.49
C PRO A 313 -24.09 -3.28 -13.11
N ARG A 314 -24.45 -2.41 -12.15
CA ARG A 314 -24.82 -2.85 -10.79
C ARG A 314 -25.96 -3.88 -10.80
N ALA A 315 -26.92 -3.72 -11.72
CA ALA A 315 -28.05 -4.64 -11.88
C ALA A 315 -27.65 -6.04 -12.38
N SER A 316 -26.50 -6.17 -13.05
CA SER A 316 -25.99 -7.44 -13.58
C SER A 316 -25.08 -8.17 -12.59
N LEU A 317 -24.84 -7.61 -11.39
CA LEU A 317 -23.99 -8.25 -10.39
C LEU A 317 -24.71 -9.43 -9.71
N PRO A 318 -24.15 -10.65 -9.76
CA PRO A 318 -24.71 -11.76 -8.99
C PRO A 318 -24.49 -11.55 -7.50
N LYS A 319 -25.41 -12.07 -6.67
CA LYS A 319 -25.32 -11.98 -5.20
C LYS A 319 -24.05 -12.68 -4.67
N GLU A 320 -23.56 -13.68 -5.40
CA GLU A 320 -22.30 -14.38 -5.15
C GLU A 320 -21.08 -13.44 -5.17
N ALA A 321 -21.12 -12.33 -5.93
CA ALA A 321 -20.07 -11.32 -5.90
C ALA A 321 -20.04 -10.59 -4.54
N LEU A 322 -21.21 -10.24 -4.00
CA LEU A 322 -21.34 -9.59 -2.69
C LEU A 322 -20.92 -10.51 -1.56
N TRP A 323 -21.34 -11.76 -1.67
CA TRP A 323 -20.96 -12.81 -0.75
C TRP A 323 -19.45 -13.05 -0.77
N SER A 324 -18.85 -13.32 -1.93
CA SER A 324 -17.42 -13.57 -2.07
C SER A 324 -16.59 -12.38 -1.54
N ASN A 325 -17.04 -11.15 -1.81
CA ASN A 325 -16.43 -9.96 -1.26
C ASN A 325 -16.55 -9.90 0.27
N ALA A 326 -17.74 -10.19 0.81
CA ALA A 326 -17.97 -10.23 2.25
C ALA A 326 -17.20 -11.36 2.96
N ALA A 327 -16.81 -12.43 2.26
CA ALA A 327 -15.94 -13.47 2.80
C ALA A 327 -14.53 -12.94 3.17
N GLY A 328 -14.13 -11.80 2.60
CA GLY A 328 -12.96 -11.02 3.02
C GLY A 328 -12.97 -10.65 4.50
N PHE A 329 -14.14 -10.27 5.03
CA PHE A 329 -14.32 -9.98 6.46
C PHE A 329 -14.23 -11.23 7.33
N CYS A 330 -14.35 -12.39 6.72
CA CYS A 330 -14.23 -13.70 7.36
C CYS A 330 -12.84 -14.33 7.15
N GLY A 331 -11.86 -13.56 6.67
CA GLY A 331 -10.47 -13.99 6.52
C GLY A 331 -10.18 -14.81 5.25
N VAL A 332 -11.07 -14.76 4.25
CA VAL A 332 -10.94 -15.49 2.98
C VAL A 332 -10.89 -14.53 1.81
N HIS A 333 -10.00 -14.78 0.83
CA HIS A 333 -9.85 -13.93 -0.35
C HIS A 333 -11.11 -13.94 -1.24
N ASP A 334 -11.32 -12.84 -1.97
CA ASP A 334 -12.46 -12.67 -2.88
C ASP A 334 -12.24 -13.46 -4.18
N VAL A 335 -12.54 -14.76 -4.13
CA VAL A 335 -12.36 -15.69 -5.26
C VAL A 335 -13.13 -15.24 -6.51
N PHE A 336 -14.29 -14.62 -6.33
CA PHE A 336 -15.09 -14.08 -7.43
C PHE A 336 -14.35 -12.97 -8.17
N PHE A 337 -13.77 -12.03 -7.42
CA PHE A 337 -12.98 -10.93 -7.97
C PHE A 337 -11.70 -11.45 -8.65
N ASP A 338 -11.02 -12.42 -8.05
CA ASP A 338 -9.81 -13.03 -8.59
C ASP A 338 -10.07 -13.65 -9.97
N LEU A 339 -11.15 -14.43 -10.11
CA LEU A 339 -11.53 -15.06 -11.37
C LEU A 339 -11.85 -14.04 -12.47
N LEU A 340 -12.57 -12.98 -12.14
CA LEU A 340 -12.98 -11.96 -13.12
C LEU A 340 -11.82 -11.05 -13.54
N ASN A 341 -10.80 -10.89 -12.70
CA ASN A 341 -9.59 -10.13 -13.03
C ASN A 341 -8.45 -11.00 -13.60
N GLY A 342 -8.72 -12.26 -13.93
CA GLY A 342 -7.74 -13.15 -14.56
C GLY A 342 -6.59 -13.56 -13.64
N VAL A 343 -6.77 -13.45 -12.32
CA VAL A 343 -5.83 -13.98 -11.34
C VAL A 343 -5.81 -15.52 -11.49
N PRO A 344 -4.63 -16.15 -11.63
CA PRO A 344 -4.56 -17.60 -11.81
C PRO A 344 -5.08 -18.37 -10.59
N VAL A 345 -6.29 -18.93 -10.71
CA VAL A 345 -6.89 -19.82 -9.71
C VAL A 345 -6.91 -21.25 -10.26
N SER A 346 -6.14 -22.17 -9.66
CA SER A 346 -6.11 -23.58 -10.10
C SER A 346 -7.07 -24.44 -9.28
N ALA A 347 -7.68 -25.45 -9.93
CA ALA A 347 -8.56 -26.41 -9.26
C ALA A 347 -7.85 -27.15 -8.10
N ALA A 348 -6.54 -27.38 -8.24
CA ALA A 348 -5.71 -27.98 -7.18
C ALA A 348 -5.63 -27.07 -5.95
N LYS A 349 -5.40 -25.76 -6.13
CA LYS A 349 -5.32 -24.78 -5.05
C LYS A 349 -6.67 -24.54 -4.38
N LEU A 350 -7.77 -24.59 -5.14
CA LEU A 350 -9.13 -24.54 -4.58
C LEU A 350 -9.45 -25.78 -3.75
N THR A 351 -8.98 -26.96 -4.19
CA THR A 351 -9.17 -28.22 -3.47
C THR A 351 -8.37 -28.26 -2.18
N GLU A 352 -7.12 -27.79 -2.20
CA GLU A 352 -6.25 -27.69 -1.02
C GLU A 352 -6.85 -26.79 0.07
N ASN A 353 -7.53 -25.72 -0.32
CA ASN A 353 -8.12 -24.74 0.61
C ASN A 353 -9.63 -24.92 0.84
N ARG A 354 -10.21 -26.07 0.44
CA ARG A 354 -11.66 -26.30 0.37
C ARG A 354 -12.39 -25.96 1.68
N GLU A 355 -11.90 -26.44 2.81
CA GLU A 355 -12.57 -26.24 4.11
C GLU A 355 -12.52 -24.78 4.56
N THR A 356 -11.39 -24.10 4.35
CA THR A 356 -11.24 -22.66 4.65
C THR A 356 -12.16 -21.81 3.77
N LEU A 357 -12.20 -22.12 2.46
CA LEU A 357 -13.07 -21.44 1.50
C LEU A 357 -14.55 -21.64 1.86
N LYS A 358 -14.96 -22.88 2.14
CA LYS A 358 -16.33 -23.23 2.55
C LYS A 358 -16.77 -22.43 3.77
N GLN A 359 -15.93 -22.34 4.81
CA GLN A 359 -16.24 -21.62 6.05
C GLN A 359 -16.33 -20.11 5.85
N GLY A 360 -15.35 -19.51 5.16
CA GLY A 360 -15.36 -18.06 4.91
C GLY A 360 -16.50 -17.64 3.99
N LEU A 361 -16.81 -18.45 2.97
CA LEU A 361 -17.96 -18.24 2.12
C LEU A 361 -19.27 -18.40 2.92
N ALA A 362 -19.48 -19.47 3.68
CA ALA A 362 -20.68 -19.58 4.52
C ALA A 362 -20.87 -18.39 5.47
N CYS A 363 -19.78 -17.81 5.97
CA CYS A 363 -19.78 -16.57 6.75
C CYS A 363 -20.23 -15.37 5.90
N GLY A 364 -19.60 -15.10 4.76
CA GLY A 364 -19.99 -14.00 3.86
C GLY A 364 -21.45 -14.06 3.40
N ARG A 365 -22.00 -15.26 3.17
CA ARG A 365 -23.42 -15.45 2.80
C ARG A 365 -24.39 -14.99 3.89
N LYS A 366 -24.02 -15.09 5.18
CA LYS A 366 -24.86 -14.61 6.30
C LYS A 366 -25.00 -13.09 6.32
N TRP A 367 -24.05 -12.35 5.72
CA TRP A 367 -24.09 -10.89 5.63
C TRP A 367 -25.06 -10.38 4.57
N LEU A 368 -25.47 -11.23 3.63
CA LEU A 368 -26.23 -10.82 2.45
C LEU A 368 -27.57 -10.17 2.80
N ALA A 369 -28.32 -10.72 3.76
CA ALA A 369 -29.60 -10.15 4.20
C ALA A 369 -29.44 -8.73 4.80
N GLY A 370 -28.35 -8.49 5.55
CA GLY A 370 -28.05 -7.16 6.12
C GLY A 370 -27.57 -6.16 5.06
N ILE A 371 -26.79 -6.62 4.09
CA ILE A 371 -26.36 -5.82 2.93
C ILE A 371 -27.56 -5.46 2.05
N GLU A 372 -28.48 -6.40 1.81
CA GLU A 372 -29.65 -6.23 0.94
C GLU A 372 -30.74 -5.34 1.56
N ALA A 373 -30.97 -5.45 2.88
CA ALA A 373 -31.99 -4.68 3.59
C ALA A 373 -31.64 -3.19 3.79
N GLY A 374 -30.49 -2.73 3.29
CA GLY A 374 -30.11 -1.33 3.34
C GLY A 374 -30.13 -0.73 4.75
N ALA A 375 -29.80 -1.53 5.78
CA ALA A 375 -29.92 -1.24 7.23
C ALA A 375 -29.00 -0.08 7.72
N SER A 376 -29.11 1.08 7.08
CA SER A 376 -28.24 2.25 7.21
C SER A 376 -28.96 3.58 6.90
N ARG A 377 -30.30 3.66 7.06
CA ARG A 377 -31.04 4.93 7.04
C ARG A 377 -31.51 5.33 8.44
N TYR A 378 -31.01 6.45 8.93
CA TYR A 378 -31.58 7.29 9.98
C TYR A 378 -31.36 8.77 9.59
N GLU A 379 -32.05 9.69 10.26
CA GLU A 379 -32.10 11.14 9.97
C GLU A 379 -32.11 11.92 11.31
N ILE A 380 -31.11 12.77 11.62
CA ILE A 380 -31.13 13.66 12.81
C ILE A 380 -30.38 15.02 12.61
N ASP A 381 -30.97 16.09 13.17
CA ASP A 381 -30.53 17.50 13.22
C ASP A 381 -29.30 17.83 14.10
N TYR A 382 -28.56 18.91 13.76
CA TYR A 382 -27.42 19.43 14.54
C TYR A 382 -27.37 20.97 14.68
N ALA A 383 -26.83 21.43 15.82
CA ALA A 383 -26.30 22.78 16.04
C ALA A 383 -24.81 22.67 16.41
N VAL A 384 -23.92 23.45 15.76
CA VAL A 384 -22.46 23.30 15.82
C VAL A 384 -21.78 24.54 16.42
N GLU A 385 -20.87 24.34 17.38
CA GLU A 385 -19.94 25.36 17.91
C GLU A 385 -18.46 24.98 17.66
N GLY A 386 -17.72 25.85 16.95
CA GLY A 386 -16.24 25.95 16.97
C GLY A 386 -15.45 25.40 15.76
N PRO A 387 -14.24 25.94 15.42
CA PRO A 387 -13.58 25.67 14.14
C PRO A 387 -12.21 24.93 14.16
N PRO A 388 -12.16 23.75 13.52
CA PRO A 388 -10.91 23.06 13.15
C PRO A 388 -10.13 23.58 11.91
N SER A 389 -8.92 23.03 11.67
CA SER A 389 -7.90 23.47 10.67
C SER A 389 -7.57 22.48 9.53
N LEU A 390 -8.29 21.36 9.41
CA LEU A 390 -8.39 20.49 8.22
C LEU A 390 -9.64 19.60 8.41
N PHE A 391 -10.40 19.37 7.34
CA PHE A 391 -11.59 18.52 7.37
C PHE A 391 -11.67 17.67 6.12
N THR A 392 -12.11 16.43 6.32
CA THR A 392 -12.81 15.64 5.33
C THR A 392 -14.04 15.11 6.05
N LEU A 393 -15.22 15.64 5.74
CA LEU A 393 -16.48 15.17 6.28
C LEU A 393 -16.93 13.97 5.43
N PHE A 394 -17.14 12.84 6.09
CA PHE A 394 -17.78 11.66 5.50
C PHE A 394 -19.17 11.54 6.12
N PRO A 395 -20.24 11.28 5.34
CA PRO A 395 -21.57 11.12 5.90
C PRO A 395 -21.62 9.82 6.72
N THR A 396 -21.79 9.93 8.04
CA THR A 396 -22.06 8.80 8.94
C THR A 396 -23.07 9.23 9.99
N GLU A 397 -24.19 8.52 10.14
CA GLU A 397 -25.04 8.63 11.33
C GLU A 397 -24.81 7.43 12.24
N VAL A 398 -24.45 7.68 13.51
CA VAL A 398 -24.18 6.63 14.50
C VAL A 398 -25.28 6.66 15.58
N THR A 399 -26.15 5.65 15.58
CA THR A 399 -27.08 5.36 16.68
C THR A 399 -26.97 3.90 17.13
N ARG A 400 -25.76 3.50 17.54
CA ARG A 400 -25.46 2.49 18.59
C ARG A 400 -23.97 2.53 18.90
N PRO A 401 -23.53 2.19 20.14
CA PRO A 401 -22.17 2.42 20.55
C PRO A 401 -21.24 1.56 19.68
N LEU A 402 -20.24 2.20 19.07
CA LEU A 402 -19.11 1.54 18.45
C LEU A 402 -18.57 0.50 19.44
N GLU A 403 -18.77 -0.79 19.15
CA GLU A 403 -18.17 -1.85 19.96
C GLU A 403 -16.65 -1.80 19.78
N ALA A 404 -16.01 -1.28 20.84
CA ALA A 404 -14.61 -1.33 21.20
C ALA A 404 -13.61 -1.57 20.05
N VAL A 405 -13.45 -0.56 19.21
CA VAL A 405 -12.11 -0.19 18.76
C VAL A 405 -11.28 -0.05 20.04
N SER A 406 -10.13 -0.74 20.15
CA SER A 406 -9.17 -0.46 21.22
C SER A 406 -8.61 0.94 20.97
N LEU A 407 -9.36 1.94 21.43
CA LEU A 407 -9.04 3.35 21.32
C LEU A 407 -8.03 3.65 22.42
N ALA A 408 -6.85 4.13 22.05
CA ALA A 408 -6.07 4.91 22.99
C ALA A 408 -6.82 6.23 23.19
N ALA A 409 -7.53 6.37 24.31
CA ALA A 409 -8.11 7.65 24.68
C ALA A 409 -7.00 8.70 24.78
N LEU A 410 -7.07 9.77 24.00
CA LEU A 410 -6.29 10.97 24.27
C LEU A 410 -6.80 11.54 25.58
N SER A 411 -5.99 11.48 26.63
CA SER A 411 -6.32 12.03 27.93
C SER A 411 -5.50 13.30 28.19
N PRO A 412 -6.12 14.48 28.41
CA PRO A 412 -7.57 14.70 28.44
C PRO A 412 -8.19 14.81 27.03
N THR A 413 -9.43 14.31 26.89
CA THR A 413 -10.24 14.49 25.67
C THR A 413 -11.00 15.82 25.77
N PRO A 414 -10.88 16.75 24.80
CA PRO A 414 -11.63 18.01 24.81
C PRO A 414 -13.14 17.81 24.74
N GLY A 415 -13.91 18.77 25.26
CA GLY A 415 -15.38 18.73 25.22
C GLY A 415 -15.92 18.70 23.78
N GLY A 416 -16.91 17.85 23.52
CA GLY A 416 -17.52 17.70 22.19
C GLY A 416 -16.87 16.66 21.26
N VAL A 417 -15.74 16.07 21.65
CA VAL A 417 -15.07 14.97 20.93
C VAL A 417 -15.40 13.63 21.60
N PHE A 418 -15.97 12.69 20.84
CA PHE A 418 -16.43 11.40 21.37
C PHE A 418 -15.39 10.29 21.20
N ALA A 419 -14.62 10.32 20.11
CA ALA A 419 -13.48 9.43 19.87
C ALA A 419 -12.44 10.10 18.97
N ALA A 420 -11.20 9.59 18.99
CA ALA A 420 -10.14 9.99 18.06
C ALA A 420 -9.39 8.74 17.57
N VAL A 421 -9.17 8.64 16.26
CA VAL A 421 -8.50 7.54 15.57
C VAL A 421 -7.33 8.10 14.79
N CYS A 422 -6.14 7.63 15.07
CA CYS A 422 -4.98 7.91 14.23
C CYS A 422 -4.90 6.85 13.13
N ARG A 423 -4.92 7.29 11.89
CA ARG A 423 -4.88 6.49 10.68
C ARG A 423 -3.70 6.96 9.86
N ASP A 424 -2.65 6.17 9.76
CA ASP A 424 -1.54 6.52 8.87
C ASP A 424 -2.03 6.63 7.41
N ASP A 425 -1.29 7.33 6.55
CA ASP A 425 -1.61 7.40 5.12
C ASP A 425 -1.54 6.01 4.42
N LEU A 426 -1.14 4.97 5.15
CA LEU A 426 -1.05 3.56 4.75
C LEU A 426 -2.28 2.73 5.18
N GLY A 427 -3.29 3.37 5.78
CA GLY A 427 -4.58 2.76 6.13
C GLY A 427 -4.63 1.98 7.45
N GLY A 428 -3.56 1.97 8.25
CA GLY A 428 -3.47 1.27 9.53
C GLY A 428 -4.16 2.01 10.67
N ALA A 429 -4.97 1.31 11.47
CA ALA A 429 -5.80 1.87 12.54
C ALA A 429 -5.20 1.74 13.96
N GLN A 430 -3.87 1.68 14.14
CA GLN A 430 -3.26 1.33 15.44
C GLN A 430 -2.12 2.21 15.97
N ALA A 431 -1.89 3.40 15.41
CA ALA A 431 -0.87 4.31 15.94
C ALA A 431 -1.45 5.32 16.94
N THR A 432 -0.61 5.86 17.84
CA THR A 432 -0.91 7.12 18.54
C THR A 432 -0.21 8.21 17.75
N CYS A 433 -0.95 9.14 17.14
CA CYS A 433 -0.37 10.21 16.33
C CYS A 433 0.51 11.09 17.20
N ARG A 434 1.79 11.24 16.83
CA ARG A 434 2.74 12.17 17.45
C ARG A 434 2.90 13.39 16.56
N ASP A 435 3.23 14.52 17.18
CA ASP A 435 3.46 15.76 16.45
C ASP A 435 4.62 15.58 15.46
N GLY A 436 4.36 15.85 14.18
CA GLY A 436 5.31 15.60 13.09
C GLY A 436 5.15 14.28 12.32
N ASP A 437 4.21 13.40 12.69
CA ASP A 437 3.96 12.15 11.95
C ASP A 437 3.24 12.37 10.60
N GLN A 438 3.50 11.50 9.61
CA GLN A 438 2.71 11.40 8.36
C GLN A 438 1.48 10.51 8.56
N ALA A 439 0.65 10.88 9.54
CA ALA A 439 -0.59 10.17 9.86
C ALA A 439 -1.77 11.13 9.86
N ARG A 440 -2.96 10.63 9.56
CA ARG A 440 -4.22 11.35 9.66
C ARG A 440 -4.87 11.07 11.01
N LEU A 441 -5.11 12.09 11.80
CA LEU A 441 -5.91 11.99 13.00
C LEU A 441 -7.36 12.31 12.66
N LEU A 442 -8.25 11.35 12.85
CA LEU A 442 -9.69 11.41 12.62
C LEU A 442 -10.39 11.56 13.96
N PHE A 443 -11.15 12.63 14.18
CA PHE A 443 -12.02 12.80 15.34
C PHE A 443 -13.44 12.40 14.98
N GLU A 444 -14.09 11.70 15.89
CA GLU A 444 -15.52 11.46 15.84
C GLU A 444 -16.23 12.54 16.65
N LEU A 445 -17.02 13.33 15.93
CA LEU A 445 -17.94 14.32 16.46
C LEU A 445 -19.36 13.75 16.32
N LYS A 446 -20.32 14.26 17.09
CA LYS A 446 -21.72 13.82 16.97
C LYS A 446 -22.23 14.17 15.56
N GLY A 447 -22.39 13.17 14.69
CA GLY A 447 -22.88 13.35 13.31
C GLY A 447 -21.82 13.41 12.21
N GLY A 448 -20.55 13.13 12.49
CA GLY A 448 -19.55 13.06 11.42
C GLY A 448 -18.12 12.79 11.88
N LEU A 449 -17.27 12.47 10.90
CA LEU A 449 -15.83 12.29 11.10
C LEU A 449 -15.07 13.52 10.62
N LEU A 450 -14.10 13.98 11.41
CA LEU A 450 -13.23 15.12 11.16
C LEU A 450 -11.78 14.67 11.01
N GLY A 451 -11.13 14.86 9.87
CA GLY A 451 -9.72 14.47 9.67
C GLY A 451 -8.70 15.61 9.60
N THR A 452 -7.61 15.52 10.36
CA THR A 452 -6.38 16.33 10.24
C THR A 452 -5.15 15.47 9.98
N TYR A 453 -4.02 16.04 9.55
CA TYR A 453 -2.71 15.37 9.68
C TYR A 453 -2.14 15.54 11.10
N ALA A 454 -1.30 14.61 11.55
CA ALA A 454 -0.72 14.58 12.88
C ALA A 454 0.15 15.82 13.14
N GLN A 455 0.77 16.34 12.09
CA GLN A 455 1.34 17.69 12.04
C GLN A 455 0.20 18.73 12.17
N GLY A 456 0.03 19.31 13.36
CA GLY A 456 -1.06 20.23 13.69
C GLY A 456 -2.08 19.69 14.71
N ALA A 457 -1.99 18.42 15.12
CA ALA A 457 -2.85 17.83 16.14
C ALA A 457 -2.81 18.57 17.50
N PRO A 458 -1.64 19.01 18.04
CA PRO A 458 -1.61 19.77 19.29
C PRO A 458 -2.34 21.11 19.20
N SER A 459 -2.19 21.81 18.06
CA SER A 459 -2.86 23.09 17.81
C SER A 459 -4.37 22.98 17.63
N LEU A 460 -4.85 21.79 17.27
CA LEU A 460 -6.25 21.47 17.06
C LEU A 460 -6.90 21.02 18.38
N LEU A 461 -6.21 20.16 19.13
CA LEU A 461 -6.59 19.74 20.48
C LEU A 461 -6.63 20.92 21.47
N SER A 462 -5.67 21.84 21.38
CA SER A 462 -5.65 23.08 22.19
C SER A 462 -6.80 24.03 21.86
N ARG A 463 -7.29 24.01 20.61
CA ARG A 463 -8.45 24.81 20.18
C ARG A 463 -9.78 24.18 20.57
N PHE A 464 -9.90 22.86 20.49
CA PHE A 464 -11.08 22.14 21.01
C PHE A 464 -11.21 22.25 22.52
N ALA A 465 -10.10 22.40 23.23
CA ALA A 465 -10.09 22.66 24.67
C ALA A 465 -10.45 24.11 25.04
N ALA A 466 -10.50 25.03 24.07
CA ALA A 466 -10.87 26.42 24.26
C ALA A 466 -12.25 26.71 23.67
N SER A 467 -13.19 27.26 24.44
CA SER A 467 -14.46 27.76 23.89
C SER A 467 -14.18 28.92 22.93
N GLN A 468 -14.20 28.68 21.61
CA GLN A 468 -14.00 29.70 20.59
C GLN A 468 -15.02 29.54 19.46
N ALA A 469 -15.51 30.69 18.96
CA ALA A 469 -16.47 30.77 17.87
C ALA A 469 -15.91 30.17 16.56
N PRO A 470 -16.75 29.56 15.70
CA PRO A 470 -16.32 28.98 14.42
C PRO A 470 -15.72 30.04 13.47
N THR A 471 -14.58 29.73 12.85
CA THR A 471 -13.94 30.48 11.79
C THR A 471 -14.72 30.32 10.50
N ALA A 472 -14.65 31.34 9.64
CA ALA A 472 -15.34 31.37 8.35
C ALA A 472 -15.05 30.15 7.46
N GLU A 473 -13.83 29.61 7.54
CA GLU A 473 -13.38 28.47 6.72
C GLU A 473 -14.11 27.16 7.07
N VAL A 474 -14.50 26.96 8.33
CA VAL A 474 -15.23 25.76 8.77
C VAL A 474 -16.69 25.79 8.36
N LEU A 475 -17.30 26.98 8.43
CA LEU A 475 -18.64 27.22 7.94
C LEU A 475 -18.73 26.95 6.43
N GLU A 476 -17.74 27.40 5.66
CA GLU A 476 -17.67 27.18 4.22
C GLU A 476 -17.52 25.69 3.84
N LEU A 477 -16.70 24.93 4.57
CA LEU A 477 -16.55 23.47 4.40
C LEU A 477 -17.85 22.70 4.64
N SER A 478 -18.51 22.99 5.76
CA SER A 478 -19.78 22.36 6.13
C SER A 478 -20.88 22.65 5.11
N GLN A 479 -20.96 23.91 4.65
CA GLN A 479 -21.92 24.33 3.64
C GLN A 479 -21.73 23.58 2.31
N VAL A 480 -20.49 23.47 1.81
CA VAL A 480 -20.22 22.75 0.55
C VAL A 480 -20.50 21.26 0.67
N PHE A 481 -20.26 20.65 1.83
CA PHE A 481 -20.62 19.25 2.06
C PHE A 481 -22.14 19.04 2.07
N ALA A 482 -22.88 19.89 2.80
CA ALA A 482 -24.34 19.83 2.86
C ALA A 482 -24.99 20.02 1.47
N GLU A 483 -24.43 20.91 0.63
CA GLU A 483 -24.84 21.10 -0.77
C GLU A 483 -24.74 19.81 -1.61
N LEU A 484 -23.88 18.86 -1.22
CA LEU A 484 -23.55 17.65 -2.00
C LEU A 484 -24.05 16.36 -1.35
N ALA A 485 -24.67 16.43 -0.16
CA ALA A 485 -24.96 15.28 0.70
C ALA A 485 -25.91 14.23 0.08
N THR A 486 -26.65 14.57 -0.98
CA THR A 486 -27.54 13.66 -1.70
C THR A 486 -26.81 12.72 -2.66
N ALA A 487 -25.50 12.90 -2.86
CA ALA A 487 -24.71 12.06 -3.74
C ALA A 487 -24.33 10.70 -3.12
N ASP A 488 -24.04 9.72 -3.99
CA ASP A 488 -23.62 8.38 -3.56
C ASP A 488 -22.21 8.40 -2.93
N ASP A 489 -21.35 9.32 -3.36
CA ASP A 489 -20.01 9.58 -2.84
C ASP A 489 -19.77 11.10 -2.79
N VAL A 490 -19.22 11.61 -1.67
CA VAL A 490 -18.90 13.03 -1.45
C VAL A 490 -17.55 13.15 -0.76
N MET A 491 -16.73 14.09 -1.20
CA MET A 491 -15.44 14.42 -0.60
C MET A 491 -15.22 15.93 -0.65
N VAL A 492 -14.73 16.52 0.45
CA VAL A 492 -14.38 17.94 0.55
C VAL A 492 -12.98 18.06 1.16
N GLU A 493 -12.16 18.96 0.61
CA GLU A 493 -10.74 19.15 0.90
C GLU A 493 -10.37 20.64 0.92
N ARG A 494 -9.30 21.01 1.64
CA ARG A 494 -8.71 22.35 1.58
C ARG A 494 -7.77 22.50 0.38
N GLY A 495 -7.62 23.74 -0.10
CA GLY A 495 -6.88 24.13 -1.29
C GLY A 495 -5.55 23.40 -1.56
N ARG A 496 -4.65 23.38 -0.57
CA ARG A 496 -3.32 22.74 -0.70
C ARG A 496 -3.34 21.20 -0.78
N HIS A 497 -4.51 20.59 -0.59
CA HIS A 497 -4.71 19.13 -0.57
C HIS A 497 -5.65 18.63 -1.67
N CYS A 498 -6.12 19.51 -2.57
CA CYS A 498 -7.10 19.20 -3.61
C CYS A 498 -6.68 18.08 -4.61
N THR A 499 -5.43 17.62 -4.55
CA THR A 499 -4.90 16.54 -5.38
C THR A 499 -5.63 15.22 -5.17
N ALA A 500 -6.18 14.95 -3.98
CA ALA A 500 -6.95 13.73 -3.74
C ALA A 500 -8.37 13.80 -4.34
N THR A 501 -8.98 14.99 -4.38
CA THR A 501 -10.18 15.28 -5.21
C THR A 501 -9.90 15.08 -6.70
N LEU A 502 -8.66 15.34 -7.15
CA LEU A 502 -8.25 15.15 -8.55
C LEU A 502 -8.08 13.67 -8.95
N THR A 503 -7.60 12.80 -8.05
CA THR A 503 -7.36 11.38 -8.37
C THR A 503 -8.66 10.57 -8.50
N ARG A 504 -9.76 11.02 -7.90
CA ARG A 504 -11.10 10.41 -8.07
C ARG A 504 -11.89 10.97 -9.24
N SER A 505 -11.37 11.97 -9.95
CA SER A 505 -12.13 12.74 -10.94
C SER A 505 -11.55 12.65 -12.35
N LEU A 506 -12.11 13.46 -13.27
CA LEU A 506 -11.76 13.76 -14.67
C LEU A 506 -10.32 13.50 -15.16
N VAL A 507 -9.34 13.50 -14.26
CA VAL A 507 -7.92 13.40 -14.56
C VAL A 507 -7.39 11.96 -14.56
N GLY A 508 -8.07 11.02 -13.88
CA GLY A 508 -7.66 9.61 -13.77
C GLY A 508 -7.73 8.78 -15.07
N LEU A 509 -7.85 9.43 -16.24
CA LEU A 509 -8.22 8.79 -17.50
C LEU A 509 -7.37 9.17 -18.70
N ALA A 510 -6.19 9.75 -18.51
CA ALA A 510 -5.22 9.88 -19.59
C ALA A 510 -3.77 9.63 -19.16
N PRO A 511 -2.97 9.06 -20.07
CA PRO A 511 -1.61 8.58 -19.80
C PRO A 511 -0.52 9.68 -19.78
N LEU A 512 -0.86 10.97 -19.76
CA LEU A 512 0.14 12.05 -19.87
C LEU A 512 0.40 12.78 -18.53
N PRO A 513 1.63 12.72 -17.98
CA PRO A 513 2.02 13.31 -16.68
C PRO A 513 1.89 14.83 -16.57
N ASP A 514 2.21 15.57 -17.63
CA ASP A 514 2.45 17.03 -17.54
C ASP A 514 1.17 17.85 -17.32
N GLY A 515 0.04 17.35 -17.80
CA GLY A 515 -1.27 18.00 -17.63
C GLY A 515 -1.85 17.87 -16.22
N HIS A 516 -1.52 16.78 -15.52
CA HIS A 516 -1.96 16.56 -14.14
C HIS A 516 -1.23 17.50 -13.17
N ALA A 517 0.06 17.72 -13.38
CA ALA A 517 0.86 18.63 -12.56
C ALA A 517 0.34 20.07 -12.63
N THR A 518 0.00 20.56 -13.83
CA THR A 518 -0.45 21.95 -14.04
C THR A 518 -1.79 22.26 -13.35
N LEU A 519 -2.76 21.34 -13.44
CA LEU A 519 -4.06 21.50 -12.77
C LEU A 519 -3.94 21.36 -11.24
N ALA A 520 -3.17 20.38 -10.77
CA ALA A 520 -2.91 20.20 -9.34
C ALA A 520 -2.19 21.41 -8.72
N GLU A 521 -1.21 21.97 -9.43
CA GLU A 521 -0.50 23.18 -9.01
C GLU A 521 -1.42 24.41 -8.98
N SER A 522 -2.26 24.57 -10.01
CA SER A 522 -3.24 25.67 -10.08
C SER A 522 -4.23 25.61 -8.93
N LEU A 523 -4.76 24.43 -8.62
CA LEU A 523 -5.66 24.22 -7.49
C LEU A 523 -4.95 24.44 -6.15
N GLY A 524 -3.73 23.90 -5.98
CA GLY A 524 -2.95 24.07 -4.76
C GLY A 524 -2.62 25.52 -4.43
N LYS A 525 -2.36 26.36 -5.45
CA LYS A 525 -2.05 27.78 -5.28
C LYS A 525 -3.30 28.65 -5.11
N HIS A 526 -4.35 28.40 -5.88
CA HIS A 526 -5.47 29.34 -6.04
C HIS A 526 -6.77 28.93 -5.33
N ALA A 527 -6.99 27.64 -5.07
CA ALA A 527 -8.15 27.19 -4.32
C ALA A 527 -7.95 27.39 -2.81
N THR A 528 -9.02 27.75 -2.10
CA THR A 528 -9.15 27.63 -0.64
C THR A 528 -9.80 26.30 -0.27
N LEU A 529 -10.69 25.79 -1.13
CA LEU A 529 -11.45 24.56 -0.91
C LEU A 529 -11.77 23.86 -2.24
N CYS A 530 -11.81 22.53 -2.21
CA CYS A 530 -12.25 21.69 -3.32
C CYS A 530 -13.21 20.62 -2.81
N ALA A 531 -14.20 20.25 -3.61
CA ALA A 531 -15.09 19.13 -3.33
C ALA A 531 -15.39 18.35 -4.60
N SER A 532 -15.70 17.06 -4.42
CA SER A 532 -16.24 16.18 -5.46
C SER A 532 -17.43 15.42 -4.92
N ALA A 533 -18.42 15.21 -5.77
CA ALA A 533 -19.55 14.34 -5.53
C ALA A 533 -19.86 13.50 -6.76
N ARG A 534 -20.35 12.28 -6.56
CA ARG A 534 -20.75 11.36 -7.63
C ARG A 534 -22.08 10.70 -7.32
N THR A 535 -22.95 10.61 -8.32
CA THR A 535 -24.10 9.71 -8.33
C THR A 535 -24.05 8.76 -9.53
N GLY A 536 -24.57 7.55 -9.36
CA GLY A 536 -24.70 6.56 -10.44
C GLY A 536 -23.45 5.71 -10.72
N ASP A 537 -23.47 4.96 -11.83
CA ASP A 537 -22.56 3.86 -12.15
C ASP A 537 -21.46 4.22 -13.17
N LEU A 538 -20.53 3.30 -13.42
CA LEU A 538 -19.28 3.53 -14.17
C LEU A 538 -19.47 4.07 -15.61
N GLY A 539 -20.65 3.81 -16.19
CA GLY A 539 -21.10 4.34 -17.48
C GLY A 539 -22.36 5.21 -17.43
N TYR A 540 -22.97 5.46 -16.27
CA TYR A 540 -24.12 6.37 -16.12
C TYR A 540 -23.95 7.10 -14.81
N SER A 541 -23.08 8.09 -14.79
CA SER A 541 -22.79 8.84 -13.56
C SER A 541 -22.83 10.34 -13.78
N SER A 542 -23.33 11.03 -12.75
CA SER A 542 -23.24 12.47 -12.63
C SER A 542 -22.14 12.80 -11.64
N TRP A 543 -21.22 13.65 -12.04
CA TRP A 543 -20.15 14.13 -11.17
C TRP A 543 -20.30 15.63 -10.97
N THR A 544 -20.13 16.08 -9.73
CA THR A 544 -20.12 17.50 -9.38
C THR A 544 -18.81 17.82 -8.68
N TYR A 545 -18.11 18.84 -9.15
CA TYR A 545 -16.96 19.42 -8.47
C TYR A 545 -17.26 20.84 -8.06
N VAL A 546 -16.80 21.21 -6.87
CA VAL A 546 -16.92 22.57 -6.35
C VAL A 546 -15.53 23.03 -5.94
N TYR A 547 -15.08 24.14 -6.52
CA TYR A 547 -13.85 24.81 -6.13
C TYR A 547 -14.21 26.17 -5.56
N ARG A 548 -13.67 26.52 -4.40
CA ARG A 548 -13.67 27.90 -3.89
C ARG A 548 -12.27 28.44 -4.04
N ALA A 549 -12.12 29.58 -4.71
CA ALA A 549 -10.86 30.25 -4.92
C ALA A 549 -10.65 31.36 -3.89
N ARG A 550 -9.37 31.74 -3.70
CA ARG A 550 -9.00 32.87 -2.83
C ARG A 550 -9.59 34.20 -3.30
N ASP A 551 -9.73 34.36 -4.62
CA ASP A 551 -10.25 35.56 -5.27
C ASP A 551 -10.79 35.22 -6.68
N LYS A 552 -11.37 36.23 -7.35
CA LYS A 552 -11.92 36.09 -8.71
C LYS A 552 -10.85 35.73 -9.75
N ASN A 553 -9.60 36.14 -9.55
CA ASN A 553 -8.50 35.78 -10.46
C ASN A 553 -8.16 34.28 -10.32
N GLY A 554 -8.19 33.74 -9.11
CA GLY A 554 -8.03 32.32 -8.83
C GLY A 554 -9.09 31.47 -9.52
N VAL A 555 -10.36 31.92 -9.55
CA VAL A 555 -11.42 31.26 -10.34
C VAL A 555 -11.03 31.17 -11.81
N ALA A 556 -10.62 32.29 -12.42
CA ALA A 556 -10.22 32.35 -13.82
C ALA A 556 -8.96 31.52 -14.14
N VAL A 557 -8.04 31.36 -13.18
CA VAL A 557 -6.86 30.47 -13.33
C VAL A 557 -7.28 29.00 -13.29
N ILE A 558 -8.13 28.62 -12.33
CA ILE A 558 -8.62 27.24 -12.19
C ILE A 558 -9.45 26.86 -13.43
N GLU A 559 -10.33 27.74 -13.89
CA GLU A 559 -11.14 27.54 -15.09
C GLU A 559 -10.28 27.34 -16.34
N ARG A 560 -9.23 28.15 -16.53
CA ARG A 560 -8.27 27.97 -17.65
C ARG A 560 -7.50 26.66 -17.54
N ALA A 561 -7.07 26.26 -16.35
CA ALA A 561 -6.38 24.99 -16.13
C ALA A 561 -7.29 23.78 -16.45
N LEU A 562 -8.57 23.86 -16.08
CA LEU A 562 -9.57 22.85 -16.44
C LEU A 562 -9.81 22.80 -17.96
N ALA A 563 -9.94 23.95 -18.62
CA ALA A 563 -10.10 24.03 -20.07
C ALA A 563 -8.86 23.48 -20.82
N GLN A 564 -7.66 23.82 -20.37
CA GLN A 564 -6.41 23.30 -20.93
C GLN A 564 -6.33 21.79 -20.77
N ARG A 565 -6.70 21.25 -19.60
CA ARG A 565 -6.74 19.81 -19.39
C ARG A 565 -7.77 19.12 -20.28
N ALA A 566 -8.96 19.71 -20.43
CA ALA A 566 -9.98 19.20 -21.36
C ALA A 566 -9.48 19.17 -22.81
N ALA A 567 -8.67 20.13 -23.23
CA ALA A 567 -8.04 20.15 -24.55
C ALA A 567 -6.98 19.05 -24.72
N GLN A 568 -6.14 18.80 -23.69
CA GLN A 568 -5.11 17.75 -23.72
C GLN A 568 -5.71 16.34 -23.81
N LEU A 569 -6.90 16.12 -23.25
CA LEU A 569 -7.62 14.85 -23.31
C LEU A 569 -8.16 14.49 -24.71
N LYS A 570 -7.92 15.34 -25.72
CA LYS A 570 -8.29 15.07 -27.12
C LYS A 570 -7.33 14.11 -27.86
N VAL A 571 -6.15 13.82 -27.30
CA VAL A 571 -5.17 12.87 -27.88
C VAL A 571 -5.60 11.42 -27.61
N GLU A 572 -5.56 10.54 -28.62
CA GLU A 572 -5.91 9.11 -28.42
C GLU A 572 -4.92 8.45 -27.46
N PRO A 573 -5.39 7.76 -26.40
CA PRO A 573 -4.52 7.05 -25.49
C PRO A 573 -4.00 5.75 -26.14
N ALA A 574 -2.73 5.42 -25.90
CA ALA A 574 -2.22 4.09 -26.18
C ALA A 574 -2.89 3.09 -25.22
N TYR A 575 -3.47 2.02 -25.77
CA TYR A 575 -4.08 0.96 -24.96
C TYR A 575 -3.06 -0.17 -24.74
N PRO A 576 -3.05 -0.80 -23.56
CA PRO A 576 -2.15 -1.93 -23.32
C PRO A 576 -2.42 -3.08 -24.30
N GLU A 577 -1.34 -3.64 -24.87
CA GLU A 577 -1.43 -4.75 -25.85
C GLU A 577 -2.06 -6.02 -25.27
N HIS A 578 -2.03 -6.20 -23.95
CA HIS A 578 -2.54 -7.40 -23.26
C HIS A 578 -4.06 -7.45 -23.08
N LEU A 579 -4.78 -6.37 -23.39
CA LEU A 579 -6.25 -6.37 -23.32
C LEU A 579 -6.84 -7.22 -24.46
N SER A 580 -7.95 -7.91 -24.23
CA SER A 580 -8.71 -8.52 -25.33
C SER A 580 -9.27 -7.45 -26.29
N ASP A 581 -9.63 -7.82 -27.52
CA ASP A 581 -10.21 -6.88 -28.48
C ASP A 581 -11.51 -6.25 -27.97
N THR A 582 -12.34 -7.03 -27.27
CA THR A 582 -13.57 -6.57 -26.63
C THR A 582 -13.29 -5.62 -25.46
N GLU A 583 -12.27 -5.89 -24.63
CA GLU A 583 -11.83 -4.96 -23.57
C GLU A 583 -11.24 -3.68 -24.11
N ARG A 584 -10.40 -3.75 -25.16
CA ARG A 584 -9.87 -2.57 -25.84
C ARG A 584 -11.01 -1.73 -26.41
N GLY A 585 -11.97 -2.36 -27.07
CA GLY A 585 -13.17 -1.71 -27.60
C GLY A 585 -13.99 -1.01 -26.51
N TYR A 586 -14.30 -1.72 -25.43
CA TYR A 586 -15.02 -1.16 -24.28
C TYR A 586 -14.28 0.02 -23.65
N THR A 587 -12.98 -0.15 -23.39
CA THR A 587 -12.13 0.87 -22.78
C THR A 587 -12.08 2.10 -23.68
N LYS A 588 -11.89 1.92 -24.99
CA LYS A 588 -11.93 2.99 -25.98
C LYS A 588 -13.23 3.78 -25.93
N VAL A 589 -14.36 3.09 -25.95
CA VAL A 589 -15.68 3.71 -25.91
C VAL A 589 -15.95 4.44 -24.59
N LEU A 590 -15.51 3.88 -23.46
CA LEU A 590 -15.61 4.52 -22.15
C LEU A 590 -14.79 5.82 -22.11
N HIS A 591 -13.55 5.80 -22.63
CA HIS A 591 -12.73 7.01 -22.76
C HIS A 591 -13.37 8.05 -23.69
N MET A 592 -13.94 7.63 -24.82
CA MET A 592 -14.67 8.53 -25.73
C MET A 592 -15.88 9.17 -25.05
N THR A 593 -16.67 8.39 -24.32
CA THR A 593 -17.82 8.88 -23.55
C THR A 593 -17.38 9.93 -22.54
N ARG A 594 -16.35 9.64 -21.74
CA ARG A 594 -15.82 10.57 -20.73
C ARG A 594 -15.22 11.83 -21.34
N ARG A 595 -14.54 11.72 -22.48
CA ARG A 595 -14.01 12.86 -23.25
C ARG A 595 -15.14 13.78 -23.73
N ARG A 596 -16.22 13.21 -24.29
CA ARG A 596 -17.41 14.00 -24.67
C ARG A 596 -18.02 14.67 -23.45
N SER A 597 -18.23 13.90 -22.38
CA SER A 597 -18.86 14.39 -21.15
C SER A 597 -18.08 15.54 -20.51
N LEU A 598 -16.75 15.55 -20.64
CA LEU A 598 -15.91 16.66 -20.22
C LEU A 598 -16.01 17.87 -21.16
N ALA A 599 -16.11 17.66 -22.47
CA ALA A 599 -16.32 18.76 -23.41
C ALA A 599 -17.69 19.44 -23.21
N GLU A 600 -18.68 18.69 -22.71
CA GLU A 600 -20.04 19.15 -22.40
C GLU A 600 -20.20 19.54 -20.92
N ALA A 601 -19.09 19.61 -20.15
CA ALA A 601 -19.13 19.95 -18.74
C ALA A 601 -19.76 21.33 -18.53
N ALA A 602 -20.79 21.40 -17.68
CA ALA A 602 -21.33 22.67 -17.26
C ALA A 602 -20.39 23.30 -16.23
N VAL A 603 -19.73 24.38 -16.61
CA VAL A 603 -18.86 25.17 -15.73
C VAL A 603 -19.59 26.46 -15.36
N VAL A 604 -19.86 26.66 -14.08
CA VAL A 604 -20.56 27.83 -13.55
C VAL A 604 -19.67 28.52 -12.53
N ALA A 605 -19.24 29.73 -12.85
CA ALA A 605 -18.50 30.60 -11.93
C ALA A 605 -19.48 31.58 -11.26
N GLN A 606 -19.43 31.67 -9.93
CA GLN A 606 -20.23 32.61 -9.16
C GLN A 606 -19.40 33.18 -8.01
N GLY A 607 -19.07 34.47 -8.07
CA GLY A 607 -18.20 35.10 -7.07
C GLY A 607 -16.79 34.48 -7.08
N ASN A 608 -16.39 33.88 -5.95
CA ASN A 608 -15.13 33.14 -5.81
C ASN A 608 -15.32 31.61 -5.94
N ALA A 609 -16.50 31.14 -6.36
CA ALA A 609 -16.81 29.74 -6.55
C ALA A 609 -16.79 29.34 -8.02
N LEU A 610 -16.34 28.11 -8.28
CA LEU A 610 -16.46 27.42 -9.55
C LEU A 610 -17.14 26.06 -9.33
N ARG A 611 -18.25 25.82 -10.00
CA ARG A 611 -18.93 24.52 -10.01
C ARG A 611 -18.76 23.88 -11.38
N VAL A 612 -18.37 22.61 -11.40
CA VAL A 612 -18.22 21.81 -12.62
C VAL A 612 -19.13 20.60 -12.51
N THR A 613 -20.08 20.45 -13.42
CA THR A 613 -20.97 19.30 -13.47
C THR A 613 -20.72 18.51 -14.75
N LEU A 614 -20.61 17.18 -14.63
CA LEU A 614 -20.40 16.26 -15.74
C LEU A 614 -21.49 15.21 -15.75
N GLN A 615 -22.00 14.91 -16.94
CA GLN A 615 -22.88 13.77 -17.16
C GLN A 615 -22.16 12.74 -18.02
N VAL A 616 -21.74 11.65 -17.40
CA VAL A 616 -21.10 10.52 -18.09
C VAL A 616 -22.18 9.57 -18.55
N THR A 617 -22.70 9.79 -19.76
CA THR A 617 -23.73 8.95 -20.39
C THR A 617 -23.33 8.58 -21.83
N PRO A 618 -23.10 7.28 -22.13
CA PRO A 618 -22.85 6.79 -23.47
C PRO A 618 -24.06 7.01 -24.38
N THR A 619 -23.81 7.43 -25.61
CA THR A 619 -24.80 7.52 -26.69
C THR A 619 -25.28 6.13 -27.12
N ALA A 620 -26.39 6.04 -27.86
CA ALA A 620 -26.88 4.74 -28.35
C ALA A 620 -25.82 3.93 -29.15
N PRO A 621 -25.00 4.52 -30.03
CA PRO A 621 -23.90 3.81 -30.69
C PRO A 621 -22.82 3.32 -29.72
N GLU A 622 -22.39 4.15 -28.77
CA GLU A 622 -21.39 3.77 -27.77
C GLU A 622 -21.88 2.63 -26.88
N ARG A 623 -23.15 2.69 -26.45
CA ARG A 623 -23.78 1.59 -25.72
C ARG A 623 -23.68 0.29 -26.49
N ARG A 624 -24.08 0.30 -27.78
CA ARG A 624 -23.98 -0.89 -28.64
C ARG A 624 -22.55 -1.42 -28.75
N ALA A 625 -21.55 -0.54 -28.80
CA ALA A 625 -20.15 -0.93 -28.85
C ALA A 625 -19.62 -1.48 -27.50
N MET A 626 -20.24 -1.14 -26.37
CA MET A 626 -19.90 -1.68 -25.05
C MET A 626 -20.53 -3.04 -24.78
N LEU A 627 -21.66 -3.36 -25.42
CA LEU A 627 -22.44 -4.60 -25.18
C LEU A 627 -21.62 -5.90 -25.31
N PRO A 628 -20.75 -6.11 -26.31
CA PRO A 628 -20.05 -7.40 -26.45
C PRO A 628 -19.17 -7.73 -25.25
N PHE A 629 -18.44 -6.75 -24.74
CA PHE A 629 -17.63 -6.92 -23.53
C PHE A 629 -18.50 -7.13 -22.30
N GLN A 630 -19.61 -6.37 -22.17
CA GLN A 630 -20.53 -6.54 -21.04
C GLN A 630 -21.18 -7.93 -21.02
N ALA A 631 -21.63 -8.44 -22.17
CA ALA A 631 -22.18 -9.79 -22.29
C ALA A 631 -21.12 -10.87 -21.98
N GLN A 632 -19.87 -10.65 -22.41
CA GLN A 632 -18.75 -11.52 -22.03
C GLN A 632 -18.53 -11.50 -20.51
N GLN A 633 -18.53 -10.32 -19.88
CA GLN A 633 -18.38 -10.19 -18.43
C GLN A 633 -19.54 -10.83 -17.66
N GLU A 634 -20.78 -10.71 -18.15
CA GLU A 634 -21.96 -11.37 -17.56
C GLU A 634 -21.81 -12.90 -17.63
N THR A 635 -21.42 -13.44 -18.78
CA THR A 635 -21.16 -14.88 -18.94
C THR A 635 -20.08 -15.38 -17.96
N ARG A 636 -19.00 -14.60 -17.81
CA ARG A 636 -17.91 -14.91 -16.86
C ARG A 636 -18.38 -14.81 -15.41
N ALA A 637 -19.17 -13.80 -15.08
CA ALA A 637 -19.74 -13.60 -13.75
C ALA A 637 -20.69 -14.73 -13.35
N GLU A 638 -21.50 -15.25 -14.28
CA GLU A 638 -22.35 -16.41 -14.05
C GLU A 638 -21.55 -17.69 -13.79
N ALA A 639 -20.47 -17.91 -14.56
CA ALA A 639 -19.56 -19.02 -14.32
C ALA A 639 -18.85 -18.90 -12.97
N ALA A 640 -18.36 -17.69 -12.63
CA ALA A 640 -17.77 -17.41 -11.32
C ALA A 640 -18.80 -17.63 -10.20
N ALA A 641 -20.06 -17.24 -10.37
CA ALA A 641 -21.11 -17.50 -9.40
C ALA A 641 -21.35 -19.00 -9.19
N ARG A 642 -21.31 -19.82 -10.24
CA ARG A 642 -21.35 -21.29 -10.12
C ARG A 642 -20.14 -21.83 -9.36
N VAL A 643 -18.95 -21.29 -9.58
CA VAL A 643 -17.74 -21.64 -8.81
C VAL A 643 -17.92 -21.31 -7.32
N ILE A 644 -18.38 -20.11 -6.99
CA ILE A 644 -18.62 -19.68 -5.59
C ILE A 644 -19.64 -20.58 -4.90
N ARG A 645 -20.75 -20.93 -5.58
CA ARG A 645 -21.75 -21.86 -5.04
C ARG A 645 -21.15 -23.24 -4.74
N ALA A 646 -20.43 -23.83 -5.71
CA ALA A 646 -19.77 -25.12 -5.51
C ALA A 646 -18.78 -25.09 -4.33
N LEU A 647 -17.94 -24.06 -4.23
CA LEU A 647 -16.98 -23.91 -3.12
C LEU A 647 -17.68 -23.76 -1.76
N SER A 648 -18.80 -23.04 -1.71
CA SER A 648 -19.59 -22.93 -0.49
C SER A 648 -20.23 -24.24 -0.05
N ASP A 649 -20.62 -25.09 -0.98
CA ASP A 649 -21.23 -26.37 -0.66
C ASP A 649 -20.14 -27.42 -0.29
N GLY A 650 -18.87 -27.08 -0.53
CA GLY A 650 -17.72 -27.96 -0.32
C GLY A 650 -17.47 -28.89 -1.51
N GLU A 651 -18.03 -28.57 -2.66
CA GLU A 651 -17.89 -29.30 -3.90
C GLU A 651 -16.66 -28.84 -4.69
N THR A 652 -16.24 -29.65 -5.66
CA THR A 652 -15.17 -29.26 -6.58
C THR A 652 -15.77 -28.48 -7.75
N PRO A 653 -15.35 -27.23 -8.02
CA PRO A 653 -15.87 -26.48 -9.15
C PRO A 653 -15.55 -27.16 -10.48
N SER A 654 -16.47 -27.05 -11.44
CA SER A 654 -16.26 -27.57 -12.80
C SER A 654 -15.04 -26.91 -13.46
N LYS A 655 -14.22 -27.71 -14.13
CA LYS A 655 -13.11 -27.21 -14.96
C LYS A 655 -13.60 -26.24 -16.02
N THR A 656 -14.77 -26.51 -16.60
CA THR A 656 -15.41 -25.64 -17.60
C THR A 656 -15.81 -24.29 -17.01
N ASP A 657 -16.38 -24.26 -15.80
CA ASP A 657 -16.77 -23.00 -15.16
C ASP A 657 -15.54 -22.17 -14.75
N LEU A 658 -14.47 -22.81 -14.28
CA LEU A 658 -13.19 -22.14 -14.00
C LEU A 658 -12.56 -21.53 -15.26
N GLN A 659 -12.64 -22.26 -16.37
CA GLN A 659 -12.17 -21.80 -17.68
C GLN A 659 -12.97 -20.61 -18.21
N ILE A 660 -14.31 -20.71 -18.18
CA ILE A 660 -15.21 -19.62 -18.60
C ILE A 660 -14.98 -18.39 -17.72
N ALA A 661 -14.99 -18.53 -16.38
CA ALA A 661 -14.80 -17.40 -15.46
C ALA A 661 -13.44 -16.69 -15.68
N ALA A 662 -12.38 -17.46 -15.93
CA ALA A 662 -11.04 -16.94 -16.22
C ALA A 662 -10.88 -16.35 -17.64
N GLY A 663 -11.93 -16.35 -18.47
CA GLY A 663 -11.86 -15.86 -19.85
C GLY A 663 -11.09 -16.77 -20.80
N LYS A 664 -10.92 -18.05 -20.45
CA LYS A 664 -10.26 -19.09 -21.25
C LYS A 664 -11.32 -20.03 -21.82
N GLY A 665 -12.07 -19.54 -22.82
CA GLY A 665 -13.13 -20.27 -23.52
C GLY A 665 -12.83 -20.40 -24.99
#